data_AF-A0A6A8EQM9-F1
#
_entry.id   AF-A0A6A8EQM9-F1
#
_cell.length_a   1.000
_cell.length_b   1.000
_cell.length_c   1.000
_cell.angle_alpha   90.00
_cell.angle_beta   90.00
_cell.angle_gamma   90.00
#
_symmetry.space_group_name_H-M   'P 1'
#
loop_
_entity.id
_entity.type
_entity.pdbx_description
1 polymer ?
#
loop_
_entity_poly.entity_id
_entity_poly.type
_entity_poly.pdbx_seq_one_letter_code
_entity_poly.pdbx_strand_id
1 'polypeptide(L)'
;MVRYELQRLPGAPLQRGTVDAGTTLVSLLDSLQLHRDVVVKLNGRALPDDYDISRPLRSGDIVAVFDQPEGGVGKLITTILRPVTKILSGALKVFGLSNKPSASVSVATGESPNNDLTGQTNRARLYKGRPNIYGQCRVFPDLIQEALFEFVDNNKQLTEWFEVGYGRYTISSIRYSESNLGSLAGASSAIYNPGDVIGTIEVGYQFDDVDNETVPGLNESQDFPAQTATTTAPTSVAIESNQLKAVVLSNDDNFAYFAALAVPHPVSFVINSTWNDGGTSVTRNVTGAGNIISSESFIGDDTLSYTTFYIGELSGEITSLPGNAVINPTLFTLNDQTPLVIGPSVSPIVSTQVWVHVLVQLGATAGTTQYRIKFWQVDDDNNQVPGMSEQHDYFFDNDFQVTTRYFRTTHKFVPAAGAGRYAVTIERLDNSNDANVVTLMAIHAVNVRENVVYPEDTIARITIKGSNDSNSNREQKYNMLAQRHTISYDRTTGSVDYTLRPSRSFADAILHEWVVVGKQDVASIDVAALYAIADSLPDEALGYFDYTFSDEKQPLGERIATIANVARVDGNNIGDVLTFWRDEKVTNPDAVFARSNMFWDEYKVAWQMSLPGGYDGVALDYVDPLTNKKAYIYLQIDSSGITEVEDATVNAMQISLDGCRNATQATDRAWLEARKILYSRLTMTVKVLEETQVVRGTVVQCPDMYDNAQQTGYITGRSGDVFSTSERIDFSLGDMWVVMTDSLGNYRGRWRAYPVSGKPKAFQAAADTFDLNIYDRKNVQNPSRYFIATDSELNSTIWRVDSAKPNGDDTQTLSLTEYSDSIYQ
;
A
#
# COMPACT_ATOMS: atom_id res chain seq x y z
N MET A 1 2.37 -49.37 -22.94
CA MET A 1 1.72 -48.10 -23.32
C MET A 1 2.41 -46.96 -22.58
N VAL A 2 2.50 -45.80 -23.22
CA VAL A 2 3.00 -44.55 -22.64
C VAL A 2 1.81 -43.83 -22.02
N ARG A 3 1.96 -43.26 -20.83
CA ARG A 3 0.91 -42.46 -20.18
C ARG A 3 1.17 -40.99 -20.39
N TYR A 4 0.12 -40.20 -20.59
CA TYR A 4 0.25 -38.74 -20.58
C TYR A 4 -0.72 -38.10 -19.60
N GLU A 5 -0.31 -36.97 -19.03
CA GLU A 5 -1.10 -36.10 -18.18
C GLU A 5 -1.03 -34.67 -18.72
N LEU A 6 -2.16 -34.03 -18.97
CA LEU A 6 -2.26 -32.66 -19.45
C LEU A 6 -2.96 -31.78 -18.40
N GLN A 7 -2.31 -30.67 -18.03
CA GLN A 7 -2.88 -29.62 -17.20
C GLN A 7 -3.01 -28.33 -18.01
N ARG A 8 -4.26 -27.91 -18.26
CA ARG A 8 -4.55 -26.69 -19.04
C ARG A 8 -4.55 -25.40 -18.21
N LEU A 9 -4.74 -25.49 -16.90
CA LEU A 9 -4.79 -24.34 -15.98
C LEU A 9 -4.22 -24.77 -14.62
N PRO A 10 -3.48 -23.91 -13.89
CA PRO A 10 -3.02 -24.21 -12.53
C PRO A 10 -4.18 -24.62 -11.62
N GLY A 11 -4.09 -25.82 -11.01
CA GLY A 11 -5.12 -26.34 -10.11
C GLY A 11 -6.32 -27.01 -10.79
N ALA A 12 -6.43 -26.97 -12.12
CA ALA A 12 -7.42 -27.74 -12.85
C ALA A 12 -7.09 -29.25 -12.82
N PRO A 13 -8.12 -30.14 -12.86
CA PRO A 13 -7.90 -31.58 -12.88
C PRO A 13 -7.10 -32.02 -14.11
N LEU A 14 -6.15 -32.94 -13.88
CA LEU A 14 -5.29 -33.51 -14.91
C LEU A 14 -6.11 -34.36 -15.88
N GLN A 15 -6.04 -34.04 -17.18
CA GLN A 15 -6.53 -34.91 -18.23
C GLN A 15 -5.52 -36.04 -18.44
N ARG A 16 -5.95 -37.30 -18.34
CA ARG A 16 -5.07 -38.47 -18.43
C ARG A 16 -5.42 -39.31 -19.65
N GLY A 17 -4.41 -39.81 -20.35
CA GLY A 17 -4.59 -40.74 -21.45
C GLY A 17 -3.37 -41.62 -21.69
N THR A 18 -3.47 -42.47 -22.72
CA THR A 18 -2.40 -43.40 -23.12
C THR A 18 -2.16 -43.33 -24.61
N VAL A 19 -0.90 -43.49 -25.02
CA VAL A 19 -0.50 -43.67 -26.42
C VAL A 19 0.37 -44.92 -26.59
N ASP A 20 0.45 -45.42 -27.81
CA ASP A 20 1.25 -46.59 -28.13
C ASP A 20 2.74 -46.32 -27.97
N ALA A 21 3.48 -47.37 -27.60
CA ALA A 21 4.94 -47.26 -27.54
C ALA A 21 5.49 -47.14 -28.97
N GLY A 22 6.36 -46.16 -29.20
CA GLY A 22 6.87 -45.81 -30.53
C GLY A 22 6.31 -44.50 -31.10
N THR A 23 5.24 -43.94 -30.54
CA THR A 23 4.78 -42.58 -30.88
C THR A 23 5.87 -41.56 -30.51
N THR A 24 6.16 -40.62 -31.42
CA THR A 24 7.12 -39.55 -31.16
C THR A 24 6.54 -38.51 -30.22
N LEU A 25 7.38 -37.86 -29.41
CA LEU A 25 6.92 -36.85 -28.47
C LEU A 25 6.21 -35.67 -29.19
N VAL A 26 6.73 -35.23 -30.34
CA VAL A 26 6.10 -34.20 -31.17
C VAL A 26 4.68 -34.60 -31.62
N SER A 27 4.48 -35.85 -32.07
CA SER A 27 3.16 -36.32 -32.49
C SER A 27 2.17 -36.39 -31.33
N LEU A 28 2.64 -36.69 -30.12
CA LEU A 28 1.81 -36.63 -28.92
C LEU A 28 1.42 -35.18 -28.60
N LEU A 29 2.36 -34.24 -28.61
CA LEU A 29 2.10 -32.83 -28.30
C LEU A 29 1.13 -32.19 -29.31
N ASP A 30 1.30 -32.46 -30.61
CA ASP A 30 0.38 -31.97 -31.65
C ASP A 30 -1.04 -32.48 -31.45
N SER A 31 -1.21 -33.72 -30.97
CA SER A 31 -2.53 -34.30 -30.72
C SER A 31 -3.30 -33.64 -29.58
N LEU A 32 -2.62 -32.93 -28.67
CA LEU A 32 -3.21 -32.38 -27.45
C LEU A 32 -3.83 -30.98 -27.62
N GLN A 33 -3.72 -30.38 -28.82
CA GLN A 33 -4.24 -29.03 -29.14
C GLN A 33 -3.84 -28.01 -28.06
N LEU A 34 -2.53 -27.85 -27.90
CA LEU A 34 -1.91 -26.99 -26.89
C LEU A 34 -1.89 -25.53 -27.38
N HIS A 35 -1.87 -24.57 -26.45
CA HIS A 35 -1.64 -23.15 -26.76
C HIS A 35 -0.14 -22.88 -27.00
N ARG A 36 0.23 -21.59 -27.11
CA ARG A 36 1.53 -21.14 -27.63
C ARG A 36 2.72 -21.50 -26.73
N ASP A 37 2.55 -21.57 -25.41
CA ASP A 37 3.62 -21.84 -24.45
C ASP A 37 3.30 -23.06 -23.56
N VAL A 38 4.20 -24.05 -23.57
CA VAL A 38 4.01 -25.33 -22.86
C VAL A 38 5.27 -25.77 -22.12
N VAL A 39 5.09 -26.31 -20.92
CA VAL A 39 6.15 -27.02 -20.19
C VAL A 39 5.90 -28.51 -20.31
N VAL A 40 6.87 -29.25 -20.84
CA VAL A 40 6.79 -30.71 -21.00
C VAL A 40 7.77 -31.39 -20.05
N LYS A 41 7.28 -32.38 -19.30
CA LYS A 41 8.10 -33.26 -18.46
C LYS A 41 8.01 -34.70 -18.95
N LEU A 42 9.15 -35.35 -19.10
CA LEU A 42 9.25 -36.78 -19.39
C LEU A 42 9.78 -37.50 -18.15
N ASN A 43 9.02 -38.47 -17.63
CA ASN A 43 9.35 -39.25 -16.43
C ASN A 43 9.72 -38.37 -15.22
N GLY A 44 9.00 -37.25 -15.07
CA GLY A 44 9.19 -36.29 -13.97
C GLY A 44 10.28 -35.24 -14.19
N ARG A 45 11.10 -35.32 -15.25
CA ARG A 45 12.11 -34.32 -15.58
C ARG A 45 11.61 -33.33 -16.62
N ALA A 46 11.75 -32.03 -16.36
CA ALA A 46 11.46 -31.00 -17.34
C ALA A 46 12.43 -31.08 -18.52
N LEU A 47 11.89 -31.02 -19.73
CA LEU A 47 12.68 -30.99 -20.94
C LEU A 47 13.19 -29.55 -21.16
N PRO A 48 14.49 -29.35 -21.44
CA PRO A 48 15.00 -28.04 -21.83
C PRO A 48 14.51 -27.67 -23.24
N ASP A 49 14.57 -26.38 -23.58
CA ASP A 49 14.05 -25.84 -24.86
C ASP A 49 14.76 -26.44 -26.10
N ASP A 50 15.99 -26.94 -25.93
CA ASP A 50 16.81 -27.56 -26.97
C ASP A 50 16.62 -29.10 -27.06
N TYR A 51 15.68 -29.67 -26.30
CA TYR A 51 15.44 -31.11 -26.29
C TYR A 51 14.86 -31.62 -27.61
N ASP A 52 15.41 -32.73 -28.12
CA ASP A 52 14.92 -33.38 -29.33
C ASP A 52 13.56 -34.06 -29.11
N ILE A 53 12.50 -33.34 -29.48
CA ILE A 53 11.10 -33.79 -29.42
C ILE A 53 10.73 -34.81 -30.51
N SER A 54 11.64 -35.13 -31.44
CA SER A 54 11.41 -36.16 -32.46
C SER A 54 11.61 -37.59 -31.92
N ARG A 55 12.12 -37.74 -30.70
CA ARG A 55 12.40 -39.02 -30.06
C ARG A 55 11.13 -39.87 -29.85
N PRO A 56 11.16 -41.19 -30.17
CA PRO A 56 10.05 -42.11 -29.88
C PRO A 56 9.96 -42.45 -28.38
N LEU A 57 8.74 -42.43 -27.85
CA LEU A 57 8.43 -42.73 -26.45
C LEU A 57 8.43 -44.25 -26.21
N ARG A 58 9.00 -44.67 -25.07
CA ARG A 58 9.15 -46.09 -24.70
C ARG A 58 8.01 -46.53 -23.80
N SER A 59 7.67 -47.82 -23.84
CA SER A 59 6.64 -48.36 -22.94
C SER A 59 7.05 -48.16 -21.48
N GLY A 60 6.17 -47.53 -20.70
CA GLY A 60 6.45 -47.14 -19.31
C GLY A 60 6.76 -45.66 -19.11
N ASP A 61 7.00 -44.90 -20.20
CA ASP A 61 7.19 -43.46 -20.10
C ASP A 61 5.90 -42.75 -19.65
N ILE A 62 6.07 -41.67 -18.87
CA ILE A 62 5.02 -40.76 -18.42
C ILE A 62 5.36 -39.36 -18.92
N VAL A 63 4.49 -38.79 -19.74
CA VAL A 63 4.62 -37.43 -20.28
C VAL A 63 3.64 -36.50 -19.57
N ALA A 64 4.12 -35.51 -18.84
CA ALA A 64 3.28 -34.48 -18.23
C ALA A 64 3.42 -33.16 -19.01
N VAL A 65 2.31 -32.57 -19.45
CA VAL A 65 2.25 -31.36 -20.25
C VAL A 65 1.47 -30.29 -19.49
N PHE A 66 2.04 -29.10 -19.37
CA PHE A 66 1.42 -27.93 -18.74
C PHE A 66 1.27 -26.84 -19.80
N ASP A 67 0.02 -26.53 -20.15
CA ASP A 67 -0.36 -25.59 -21.22
C ASP A 67 -0.80 -24.26 -20.57
N GLN A 68 -0.02 -23.17 -20.70
CA GLN A 68 -0.25 -21.91 -19.97
C GLN A 68 0.04 -20.65 -20.82
N PRO A 69 -0.77 -19.58 -20.76
CA PRO A 69 -0.50 -18.31 -21.47
C PRO A 69 0.57 -17.45 -20.76
N GLU A 70 1.41 -16.77 -21.54
CA GLU A 70 2.52 -15.91 -21.09
C GLU A 70 2.06 -14.82 -20.10
N GLY A 71 2.75 -14.73 -18.95
CA GLY A 71 2.44 -13.77 -17.86
C GLY A 71 2.76 -14.24 -16.44
N GLY A 72 3.27 -15.48 -16.26
CA GLY A 72 3.52 -16.07 -14.93
C GLY A 72 4.90 -16.69 -14.72
N VAL A 73 5.88 -16.42 -15.60
CA VAL A 73 7.14 -17.19 -15.64
C VAL A 73 8.12 -16.84 -14.51
N GLY A 74 7.83 -15.83 -13.68
CA GLY A 74 8.56 -15.59 -12.42
C GLY A 74 8.10 -16.44 -11.21
N LYS A 75 7.00 -17.22 -11.31
CA LYS A 75 6.39 -17.92 -10.16
C LYS A 75 6.10 -19.42 -10.38
N LEU A 76 6.53 -20.01 -11.50
CA LEU A 76 6.19 -21.41 -11.80
C LEU A 76 7.26 -22.45 -11.43
N ILE A 77 8.53 -22.05 -11.29
CA ILE A 77 9.56 -22.93 -10.69
C ILE A 77 9.27 -23.15 -9.19
N THR A 78 8.59 -22.21 -8.53
CA THR A 78 8.22 -22.32 -7.11
C THR A 78 6.95 -23.14 -6.84
N THR A 79 6.14 -23.43 -7.85
CA THR A 79 4.79 -24.00 -7.63
C THR A 79 4.74 -25.52 -7.84
N ILE A 80 5.62 -26.10 -8.67
CA ILE A 80 5.63 -27.55 -8.94
C ILE A 80 6.55 -28.33 -7.97
N LEU A 81 7.34 -27.64 -7.13
CA LEU A 81 8.14 -28.23 -6.04
C LEU A 81 7.40 -28.33 -4.69
N ARG A 82 6.08 -28.10 -4.64
CA ARG A 82 5.29 -28.19 -3.40
C ARG A 82 4.26 -29.34 -3.34
N PRO A 83 4.68 -30.62 -3.44
CA PRO A 83 3.94 -31.71 -2.81
C PRO A 83 4.62 -32.18 -1.50
N VAL A 84 5.33 -31.32 -0.77
CA VAL A 84 5.86 -31.64 0.59
C VAL A 84 5.51 -30.58 1.67
N THR A 85 4.95 -29.42 1.34
CA THR A 85 4.71 -28.36 2.36
C THR A 85 3.43 -28.50 3.18
N LYS A 86 2.48 -29.37 2.79
CA LYS A 86 1.30 -29.67 3.64
C LYS A 86 1.57 -30.71 4.73
N ILE A 87 2.66 -31.48 4.63
CA ILE A 87 3.07 -32.40 5.70
C ILE A 87 4.08 -31.71 6.64
N LEU A 88 4.84 -30.73 6.13
CA LEU A 88 5.87 -30.03 6.91
C LEU A 88 5.35 -28.84 7.71
N SER A 89 4.21 -28.23 7.36
CA SER A 89 3.62 -27.13 8.14
C SER A 89 3.13 -27.57 9.53
N GLY A 90 2.73 -28.84 9.68
CA GLY A 90 2.45 -29.43 10.98
C GLY A 90 3.71 -29.63 11.81
N ALA A 91 4.83 -30.00 11.19
CA ALA A 91 6.11 -30.16 11.87
C ALA A 91 6.73 -28.81 12.26
N LEU A 92 6.73 -27.80 11.38
CA LEU A 92 7.33 -26.48 11.66
C LEU A 92 6.72 -25.76 12.86
N LYS A 93 5.38 -25.79 13.00
CA LYS A 93 4.72 -25.23 14.19
C LYS A 93 5.17 -25.93 15.47
N VAL A 94 5.39 -27.24 15.40
CA VAL A 94 5.82 -28.05 16.53
C VAL A 94 7.26 -27.73 16.96
N PHE A 95 8.11 -27.14 16.10
CA PHE A 95 9.48 -26.68 16.44
C PHE A 95 9.57 -25.22 16.89
N GLY A 96 8.47 -24.50 17.11
CA GLY A 96 8.51 -23.10 17.55
C GLY A 96 9.10 -22.13 16.51
N LEU A 97 9.28 -22.59 15.27
CA LEU A 97 9.65 -21.76 14.13
C LEU A 97 8.37 -21.07 13.65
N SER A 98 8.12 -19.88 14.17
CA SER A 98 7.01 -19.03 13.75
C SER A 98 7.22 -18.57 12.31
N ASN A 99 6.74 -19.35 11.34
CA ASN A 99 6.40 -18.78 10.05
C ASN A 99 5.20 -17.84 10.28
N LYS A 100 5.45 -16.53 10.38
CA LYS A 100 4.51 -15.60 9.74
C LYS A 100 4.34 -16.14 8.32
N PRO A 101 3.11 -16.27 7.79
CA PRO A 101 2.97 -16.56 6.37
C PRO A 101 3.84 -15.53 5.66
N SER A 102 4.87 -16.01 4.95
CA SER A 102 5.71 -15.19 4.10
C SER A 102 4.76 -14.26 3.36
N ALA A 103 4.79 -12.97 3.69
CA ALA A 103 4.01 -11.98 2.99
C ALA A 103 4.37 -12.23 1.53
N SER A 104 3.43 -12.80 0.79
CA SER A 104 3.58 -12.96 -0.64
C SER A 104 3.98 -11.57 -1.10
N VAL A 105 5.07 -11.48 -1.87
CA VAL A 105 5.36 -10.26 -2.61
C VAL A 105 4.14 -10.02 -3.49
N SER A 106 3.24 -9.20 -2.94
CA SER A 106 2.00 -8.74 -3.51
C SER A 106 2.41 -7.63 -4.43
N VAL A 107 2.83 -8.02 -5.63
CA VAL A 107 2.92 -7.10 -6.75
C VAL A 107 1.50 -6.54 -6.93
N ALA A 108 1.34 -5.25 -6.64
CA ALA A 108 0.16 -4.42 -6.85
C ALA A 108 -1.10 -4.70 -5.99
N THR A 109 -1.08 -4.34 -4.70
CA THR A 109 -2.31 -4.07 -3.93
C THR A 109 -2.18 -2.84 -3.01
N GLY A 110 -2.06 -1.64 -3.57
CA GLY A 110 -2.43 -0.38 -2.87
C GLY A 110 -1.78 -0.10 -1.50
N GLU A 111 -0.61 -0.65 -1.21
CA GLU A 111 0.17 -0.35 -0.01
C GLU A 111 0.71 1.10 -0.04
N SER A 112 1.00 1.67 1.13
CA SER A 112 1.61 3.00 1.24
C SER A 112 2.94 3.05 0.46
N PRO A 113 3.24 4.17 -0.22
CA PRO A 113 4.55 4.36 -0.85
C PRO A 113 5.72 4.20 0.14
N ASN A 114 5.46 4.33 1.45
CA ASN A 114 6.47 4.12 2.49
C ASN A 114 6.97 2.67 2.58
N ASN A 115 6.11 1.69 2.28
CA ASN A 115 6.44 0.26 2.36
C ASN A 115 6.68 -0.37 0.96
N ASP A 116 6.13 0.26 -0.09
CA ASP A 116 6.38 -0.08 -1.48
C ASP A 116 7.78 0.46 -1.87
N LEU A 117 8.84 -0.23 -1.46
CA LEU A 117 10.26 0.18 -1.60
C LEU A 117 10.75 0.24 -3.07
N THR A 118 9.84 0.11 -4.04
CA THR A 118 10.10 0.18 -5.48
C THR A 118 9.24 1.27 -6.12
N GLY A 119 9.87 2.19 -6.85
CA GLY A 119 9.14 3.24 -7.58
C GLY A 119 8.40 4.24 -6.67
N GLN A 120 8.96 4.53 -5.48
CA GLN A 120 8.36 5.44 -4.50
C GLN A 120 8.09 6.83 -5.11
N THR A 121 6.82 7.23 -5.09
CA THR A 121 6.30 8.50 -5.59
C THR A 121 5.18 8.95 -4.67
N ASN A 122 4.95 10.25 -4.56
CA ASN A 122 3.76 10.77 -3.93
C ASN A 122 2.58 10.44 -4.85
N ARG A 123 1.57 9.78 -4.30
CA ARG A 123 0.33 9.43 -5.02
C ARG A 123 -0.84 9.56 -4.08
N ALA A 124 -2.00 9.95 -4.60
CA ALA A 124 -3.23 9.92 -3.82
C ALA A 124 -3.68 8.47 -3.61
N ARG A 125 -4.01 8.09 -2.37
CA ARG A 125 -4.45 6.73 -2.01
C ARG A 125 -5.91 6.71 -1.57
N LEU A 126 -6.81 6.97 -2.52
CA LEU A 126 -8.26 6.94 -2.29
C LEU A 126 -8.72 5.56 -1.81
N TYR A 127 -9.62 5.54 -0.83
CA TYR A 127 -10.19 4.32 -0.21
C TYR A 127 -9.17 3.40 0.48
N LYS A 128 -8.02 3.94 0.91
CA LYS A 128 -7.00 3.24 1.68
C LYS A 128 -6.86 3.85 3.07
N GLY A 129 -6.25 3.09 3.97
CA GLY A 129 -5.95 3.57 5.31
C GLY A 129 -4.96 4.74 5.28
N ARG A 130 -5.27 5.76 6.09
CA ARG A 130 -4.34 6.84 6.42
C ARG A 130 -3.01 6.25 6.92
N PRO A 131 -1.85 6.75 6.48
CA PRO A 131 -0.57 6.26 6.99
C PRO A 131 -0.45 6.51 8.50
N ASN A 132 -0.29 5.46 9.31
CA ASN A 132 0.02 5.53 10.73
C ASN A 132 1.47 5.07 10.93
N ILE A 133 2.37 6.04 11.05
CA ILE A 133 3.81 5.80 11.10
C ILE A 133 4.24 5.71 12.56
N TYR A 134 5.05 4.71 12.89
CA TYR A 134 5.74 4.58 14.16
C TYR A 134 7.25 4.64 13.97
N GLY A 135 7.95 5.06 15.02
CA GLY A 135 9.39 5.30 14.99
C GLY A 135 9.78 6.41 14.05
N GLN A 136 10.93 6.26 13.40
CA GLN A 136 11.52 7.19 12.45
C GLN A 136 11.59 6.59 11.04
N CYS A 137 10.70 7.04 10.17
CA CYS A 137 10.59 6.56 8.81
C CYS A 137 10.94 7.64 7.78
N ARG A 138 11.57 7.24 6.68
CA ARG A 138 11.69 8.07 5.48
C ARG A 138 10.39 7.86 4.69
N VAL A 139 9.55 8.89 4.68
CA VAL A 139 8.17 8.78 4.18
C VAL A 139 7.98 9.60 2.92
N PHE A 140 7.19 9.04 2.02
CA PHE A 140 6.65 9.66 0.82
C PHE A 140 5.18 9.94 1.12
N PRO A 141 4.85 11.15 1.59
CA PRO A 141 3.51 11.45 2.06
C PRO A 141 2.50 11.37 0.91
N ASP A 142 1.25 11.05 1.25
CA ASP A 142 0.19 10.86 0.27
C ASP A 142 -0.28 12.19 -0.28
N LEU A 143 -0.59 12.25 -1.58
CA LEU A 143 -1.09 13.45 -2.21
C LEU A 143 -2.56 13.69 -1.83
N ILE A 144 -2.90 14.90 -1.37
CA ILE A 144 -4.27 15.27 -0.98
C ILE A 144 -5.07 15.81 -2.16
N GLN A 145 -4.41 16.57 -3.04
CA GLN A 145 -5.04 17.23 -4.19
C GLN A 145 -4.05 17.35 -5.34
N GLU A 146 -4.57 17.63 -6.54
CA GLU A 146 -3.73 17.97 -7.69
C GLU A 146 -2.87 19.20 -7.40
N ALA A 147 -1.70 19.24 -8.03
CA ALA A 147 -0.76 20.33 -7.90
C ALA A 147 -1.32 21.59 -8.56
N LEU A 148 -1.58 22.63 -7.77
CA LEU A 148 -2.07 23.91 -8.28
C LEU A 148 -0.87 24.80 -8.59
N PHE A 149 -0.83 25.39 -9.78
CA PHE A 149 0.22 26.34 -10.13
C PHE A 149 -0.30 27.76 -10.32
N GLU A 150 0.59 28.72 -10.09
CA GLU A 150 0.38 30.12 -10.43
C GLU A 150 1.69 30.78 -10.89
N PHE A 151 1.58 31.90 -11.59
CA PHE A 151 2.72 32.73 -11.96
C PHE A 151 2.85 33.91 -11.01
N VAL A 152 3.93 33.93 -10.23
CA VAL A 152 4.31 35.04 -9.36
C VAL A 152 5.63 35.60 -9.86
N ASP A 153 5.68 36.90 -10.14
CA ASP A 153 6.85 37.58 -10.71
C ASP A 153 7.43 36.86 -11.94
N ASN A 154 6.56 36.46 -12.88
CA ASN A 154 6.90 35.74 -14.12
C ASN A 154 7.50 34.33 -13.92
N ASN A 155 7.42 33.78 -12.71
CA ASN A 155 7.91 32.44 -12.38
C ASN A 155 6.74 31.52 -12.02
N LYS A 156 6.71 30.31 -12.61
CA LYS A 156 5.75 29.28 -12.24
C LYS A 156 6.04 28.79 -10.82
N GLN A 157 5.10 28.96 -9.91
CA GLN A 157 5.11 28.36 -8.57
C GLN A 157 4.06 27.26 -8.53
N LEU A 158 4.45 26.08 -8.07
CA LEU A 158 3.59 24.92 -7.91
C LEU A 158 3.39 24.67 -6.41
N THR A 159 2.14 24.59 -5.95
CA THR A 159 1.79 24.31 -4.56
C THR A 159 1.05 22.99 -4.45
N GLU A 160 1.56 22.13 -3.58
CA GLU A 160 1.08 20.77 -3.36
C GLU A 160 0.86 20.51 -1.87
N TRP A 161 -0.19 19.73 -1.57
CA TRP A 161 -0.57 19.37 -0.20
C TRP A 161 -0.49 17.87 -0.03
N PHE A 162 0.13 17.46 1.08
CA PHE A 162 0.39 16.06 1.38
C PHE A 162 -0.05 15.68 2.79
N GLU A 163 -0.60 14.48 2.92
CA GLU A 163 -0.89 13.84 4.19
C GLU A 163 0.36 13.04 4.62
N VAL A 164 0.99 13.49 5.71
CA VAL A 164 2.16 12.77 6.24
C VAL A 164 1.71 11.52 7.00
N GLY A 165 0.66 11.67 7.81
CA GLY A 165 0.03 10.54 8.47
C GLY A 165 -0.85 10.96 9.65
N TYR A 166 -1.50 9.95 10.23
CA TYR A 166 -2.36 10.06 11.39
C TYR A 166 -1.56 10.37 12.66
N GLY A 167 -1.90 11.43 13.39
CA GLY A 167 -1.33 11.96 14.63
C GLY A 167 -0.13 12.88 14.44
N ARG A 168 0.61 13.18 15.52
CA ARG A 168 1.71 14.16 15.52
C ARG A 168 3.07 13.56 15.15
N TYR A 169 3.85 14.31 14.39
CA TYR A 169 5.19 13.92 13.94
C TYR A 169 6.21 15.07 14.07
N THR A 170 7.45 14.72 14.40
CA THR A 170 8.60 15.60 14.13
C THR A 170 9.06 15.36 12.71
N ILE A 171 8.97 16.38 11.85
CA ILE A 171 9.41 16.32 10.47
C ILE A 171 10.78 16.96 10.32
N SER A 172 11.69 16.27 9.63
CA SER A 172 13.02 16.77 9.30
C SER A 172 13.49 16.27 7.93
N SER A 173 14.59 16.82 7.42
CA SER A 173 15.23 16.36 6.17
C SER A 173 14.24 16.24 4.99
N ILE A 174 13.47 17.30 4.72
CA ILE A 174 12.57 17.34 3.57
C ILE A 174 13.43 17.42 2.30
N ARG A 175 13.18 16.50 1.36
CA ARG A 175 13.91 16.35 0.11
C ARG A 175 12.96 16.24 -1.07
N TYR A 176 13.49 16.57 -2.24
CA TYR A 176 12.95 16.17 -3.52
C TYR A 176 13.91 15.16 -4.13
N SER A 177 13.48 13.90 -4.30
CA SER A 177 14.37 12.79 -4.60
C SER A 177 15.50 12.72 -3.56
N GLU A 178 16.76 12.78 -3.97
CA GLU A 178 17.93 12.79 -3.06
C GLU A 178 18.35 14.20 -2.61
N SER A 179 17.83 15.26 -3.23
CA SER A 179 18.26 16.64 -2.95
C SER A 179 17.45 17.26 -1.82
N ASN A 180 18.12 17.95 -0.89
CA ASN A 180 17.42 18.73 0.14
C ASN A 180 16.54 19.81 -0.52
N LEU A 181 15.32 19.97 0.00
CA LEU A 181 14.34 20.92 -0.57
C LEU A 181 14.88 22.35 -0.58
N GLY A 182 15.60 22.75 0.47
CA GLY A 182 16.21 24.09 0.57
C GLY A 182 17.30 24.38 -0.47
N SER A 183 17.82 23.37 -1.17
CA SER A 183 18.75 23.56 -2.29
C SER A 183 18.02 23.95 -3.59
N LEU A 184 16.71 23.79 -3.66
CA LEU A 184 15.90 24.20 -4.80
C LEU A 184 15.51 25.68 -4.65
N ALA A 185 15.97 26.52 -5.57
CA ALA A 185 15.68 27.94 -5.54
C ALA A 185 14.17 28.21 -5.63
N GLY A 186 13.64 28.99 -4.67
CA GLY A 186 12.22 29.31 -4.59
C GLY A 186 11.35 28.20 -3.99
N ALA A 187 11.93 27.11 -3.50
CA ALA A 187 11.19 26.08 -2.78
C ALA A 187 10.93 26.48 -1.32
N SER A 188 9.73 26.19 -0.83
CA SER A 188 9.33 26.35 0.57
C SER A 188 8.48 25.18 1.02
N SER A 189 8.43 24.97 2.34
CA SER A 189 7.57 23.95 2.95
C SER A 189 6.99 24.45 4.26
N ALA A 190 5.79 24.01 4.59
CA ALA A 190 5.13 24.26 5.87
C ALA A 190 4.53 22.95 6.40
N ILE A 191 4.71 22.69 7.69
CA ILE A 191 4.16 21.52 8.38
C ILE A 191 3.11 22.00 9.37
N TYR A 192 1.93 21.38 9.32
CA TYR A 192 0.80 21.64 10.20
C TYR A 192 0.55 20.38 11.02
N ASN A 193 0.66 20.49 12.34
CA ASN A 193 0.39 19.41 13.28
C ASN A 193 -1.12 19.22 13.48
N PRO A 194 -1.56 18.11 14.10
CA PRO A 194 -2.96 17.90 14.41
C PRO A 194 -3.52 19.06 15.25
N GLY A 195 -4.62 19.64 14.78
CA GLY A 195 -5.29 20.79 15.41
C GLY A 195 -4.77 22.17 14.99
N ASP A 196 -3.68 22.27 14.23
CA ASP A 196 -3.20 23.55 13.71
C ASP A 196 -4.20 24.13 12.69
N VAL A 197 -4.41 25.44 12.75
CA VAL A 197 -5.31 26.15 11.82
C VAL A 197 -4.55 26.50 10.54
N ILE A 198 -4.98 25.92 9.42
CA ILE A 198 -4.49 26.27 8.10
C ILE A 198 -5.34 27.43 7.59
N GLY A 199 -4.73 28.61 7.45
CA GLY A 199 -5.45 29.84 7.08
C GLY A 199 -6.22 29.69 5.77
N THR A 200 -5.58 29.20 4.71
CA THR A 200 -6.20 29.02 3.40
C THR A 200 -5.63 27.80 2.68
N ILE A 201 -6.52 27.00 2.08
CA ILE A 201 -6.19 25.91 1.15
C ILE A 201 -6.93 26.19 -0.16
N GLU A 202 -6.17 26.43 -1.22
CA GLU A 202 -6.69 26.59 -2.57
C GLU A 202 -6.72 25.22 -3.25
N VAL A 203 -7.92 24.74 -3.59
CA VAL A 203 -8.14 23.47 -4.26
C VAL A 203 -8.47 23.77 -5.72
N GLY A 204 -7.53 23.51 -6.62
CA GLY A 204 -7.69 23.75 -8.05
C GLY A 204 -7.92 22.47 -8.84
N TYR A 205 -8.73 22.58 -9.89
CA TYR A 205 -8.99 21.53 -10.88
C TYR A 205 -8.76 22.11 -12.27
N GLN A 206 -7.87 21.50 -13.04
CA GLN A 206 -7.56 21.97 -14.39
C GLN A 206 -8.73 21.67 -15.35
N PHE A 207 -8.90 22.54 -16.35
CA PHE A 207 -9.76 22.29 -17.49
C PHE A 207 -9.01 21.41 -18.49
N ASP A 208 -9.48 20.18 -18.71
CA ASP A 208 -8.77 19.17 -19.49
C ASP A 208 -8.65 19.50 -20.99
N ASP A 209 -9.50 20.41 -21.48
CA ASP A 209 -9.59 20.81 -22.88
C ASP A 209 -8.60 21.92 -23.27
N VAL A 210 -7.82 22.46 -22.32
CA VAL A 210 -6.87 23.55 -22.56
C VAL A 210 -5.44 23.10 -22.30
N ASP A 211 -4.59 23.15 -23.34
CA ASP A 211 -3.14 22.93 -23.20
C ASP A 211 -2.30 23.80 -24.15
N ASN A 212 -1.76 24.91 -23.60
CA ASN A 212 -0.82 25.80 -24.30
C ASN A 212 -1.26 26.24 -25.70
N GLU A 213 -2.51 26.68 -25.81
CA GLU A 213 -3.10 27.10 -27.07
C GLU A 213 -2.71 28.53 -27.43
N THR A 214 -2.28 28.74 -28.67
CA THR A 214 -1.94 30.09 -29.16
C THR A 214 -3.23 30.81 -29.56
N VAL A 215 -3.44 32.00 -29.00
CA VAL A 215 -4.61 32.83 -29.27
C VAL A 215 -4.39 33.57 -30.59
N PRO A 216 -5.24 33.35 -31.61
CA PRO A 216 -5.05 33.94 -32.93
C PRO A 216 -5.28 35.44 -32.93
N GLY A 217 -4.55 36.17 -33.77
CA GLY A 217 -4.73 37.63 -33.93
C GLY A 217 -5.77 38.00 -34.98
N LEU A 218 -6.22 39.26 -34.97
CA LEU A 218 -7.23 39.79 -35.91
C LEU A 218 -6.85 39.65 -37.40
N ASN A 219 -5.56 39.54 -37.72
CA ASN A 219 -5.01 39.38 -39.06
C ASN A 219 -4.93 37.92 -39.54
N GLU A 220 -5.10 36.92 -38.67
CA GLU A 220 -5.06 35.49 -39.02
C GLU A 220 -6.40 34.97 -39.55
N SER A 221 -7.34 35.88 -39.81
CA SER A 221 -8.69 35.59 -40.28
C SER A 221 -8.79 35.07 -41.73
N GLN A 222 -7.75 34.45 -42.31
CA GLN A 222 -7.68 34.20 -43.77
C GLN A 222 -8.02 32.77 -44.24
N ASP A 223 -8.12 31.78 -43.35
CA ASP A 223 -8.56 30.42 -43.71
C ASP A 223 -10.06 30.21 -43.41
N PHE A 224 -10.91 30.93 -44.14
CA PHE A 224 -12.36 30.80 -44.04
C PHE A 224 -12.95 30.15 -45.30
N PRO A 225 -13.91 29.22 -45.15
CA PRO A 225 -14.49 28.71 -43.90
C PRO A 225 -13.65 27.57 -43.29
N ALA A 226 -13.65 27.42 -41.95
CA ALA A 226 -12.96 26.30 -41.30
C ALA A 226 -13.64 24.96 -41.52
N GLN A 227 -14.97 24.97 -41.59
CA GLN A 227 -15.79 23.84 -41.96
C GLN A 227 -16.95 24.33 -42.82
N THR A 228 -17.39 23.47 -43.73
CA THR A 228 -18.55 23.72 -44.58
C THR A 228 -19.47 22.51 -44.51
N ALA A 229 -20.77 22.77 -44.38
CA ALA A 229 -21.83 21.78 -44.59
C ALA A 229 -22.74 22.28 -45.71
N THR A 230 -22.94 21.50 -46.76
CA THR A 230 -23.83 21.84 -47.87
C THR A 230 -24.82 20.73 -48.15
N THR A 231 -26.10 21.07 -48.19
CA THR A 231 -27.15 20.19 -48.72
C THR A 231 -27.85 20.82 -49.91
N THR A 232 -28.21 19.99 -50.89
CA THR A 232 -29.00 20.36 -52.08
C THR A 232 -30.48 19.98 -51.94
N ALA A 233 -30.86 19.37 -50.82
CA ALA A 233 -32.23 18.97 -50.54
C ALA A 233 -32.60 19.24 -49.05
N PRO A 234 -32.50 20.50 -48.57
CA PRO A 234 -32.95 20.83 -47.23
C PRO A 234 -34.47 20.57 -47.11
N THR A 235 -34.91 20.03 -45.97
CA THR A 235 -36.33 19.75 -45.71
C THR A 235 -37.15 21.03 -45.70
N SER A 236 -36.62 22.11 -45.13
CA SER A 236 -37.19 23.46 -45.24
C SER A 236 -36.16 24.54 -44.92
N VAL A 237 -36.30 25.72 -45.53
CA VAL A 237 -35.55 26.92 -45.19
C VAL A 237 -36.49 28.11 -45.25
N ALA A 238 -36.63 28.85 -44.16
CA ALA A 238 -37.53 30.00 -44.06
C ALA A 238 -36.93 31.12 -43.19
N ILE A 239 -37.40 32.34 -43.38
CA ILE A 239 -37.13 33.45 -42.46
C ILE A 239 -38.39 33.69 -41.62
N GLU A 240 -38.28 33.49 -40.32
CA GLU A 240 -39.37 33.69 -39.35
C GLU A 240 -38.87 34.63 -38.26
N SER A 241 -39.64 35.68 -37.93
CA SER A 241 -39.32 36.61 -36.83
C SER A 241 -37.89 37.17 -36.85
N ASN A 242 -37.37 37.53 -38.04
CA ASN A 242 -36.00 38.03 -38.26
C ASN A 242 -34.86 37.02 -37.96
N GLN A 243 -35.18 35.73 -37.97
CA GLN A 243 -34.23 34.62 -37.88
C GLN A 243 -34.38 33.69 -39.08
N LEU A 244 -33.27 33.10 -39.54
CA LEU A 244 -33.30 32.03 -40.53
C LEU A 244 -33.50 30.71 -39.80
N LYS A 245 -34.55 29.99 -40.18
CA LYS A 245 -34.85 28.64 -39.72
C LYS A 245 -34.59 27.66 -40.86
N ALA A 246 -33.65 26.74 -40.67
CA ALA A 246 -33.30 25.73 -41.67
C ALA A 246 -33.37 24.32 -41.07
N VAL A 247 -34.15 23.43 -41.69
CA VAL A 247 -34.28 22.02 -41.30
C VAL A 247 -33.57 21.16 -42.34
N VAL A 248 -32.61 20.38 -41.87
CA VAL A 248 -31.77 19.50 -42.69
C VAL A 248 -31.65 18.13 -42.06
N LEU A 249 -31.26 17.13 -42.85
CA LEU A 249 -30.92 15.81 -42.36
C LEU A 249 -29.63 15.91 -41.53
N SER A 250 -29.65 15.45 -40.27
CA SER A 250 -28.53 15.64 -39.34
C SER A 250 -27.22 14.99 -39.80
N ASN A 251 -27.34 13.87 -40.52
CA ASN A 251 -26.20 13.10 -41.05
C ASN A 251 -25.85 13.43 -42.51
N ASP A 252 -26.45 14.46 -43.10
CA ASP A 252 -26.04 14.95 -44.42
C ASP A 252 -24.79 15.84 -44.27
N ASP A 253 -23.79 15.55 -45.10
CA ASP A 253 -22.47 16.19 -45.11
C ASP A 253 -21.85 16.33 -43.70
N ASN A 254 -21.88 17.54 -43.10
CA ASN A 254 -21.31 17.87 -41.79
C ASN A 254 -22.26 18.67 -40.89
N PHE A 255 -23.59 18.62 -41.09
CA PHE A 255 -24.51 19.41 -40.25
C PHE A 255 -24.46 19.01 -38.76
N ALA A 256 -24.14 17.76 -38.44
CA ALA A 256 -23.90 17.34 -37.05
C ALA A 256 -22.76 18.10 -36.35
N TYR A 257 -21.73 18.55 -37.09
CA TYR A 257 -20.67 19.38 -36.54
C TYR A 257 -21.22 20.74 -36.08
N PHE A 258 -21.97 21.43 -36.95
CA PHE A 258 -22.57 22.73 -36.65
C PHE A 258 -23.61 22.64 -35.52
N ALA A 259 -24.31 21.52 -35.41
CA ALA A 259 -25.28 21.28 -34.34
C ALA A 259 -24.62 21.15 -32.96
N ALA A 260 -23.37 20.71 -32.91
CA ALA A 260 -22.59 20.50 -31.69
C ALA A 260 -21.71 21.69 -31.29
N LEU A 261 -21.70 22.77 -32.09
CA LEU A 261 -20.96 24.00 -31.74
C LEU A 261 -21.59 24.70 -30.54
N ALA A 262 -20.75 25.30 -29.71
CA ALA A 262 -21.21 26.12 -28.59
C ALA A 262 -21.86 27.41 -29.11
N VAL A 263 -23.11 27.66 -28.72
CA VAL A 263 -23.88 28.84 -29.14
C VAL A 263 -23.74 30.00 -28.15
N PRO A 264 -23.79 31.29 -28.59
CA PRO A 264 -23.97 31.72 -29.98
C PRO A 264 -22.69 31.60 -30.82
N HIS A 265 -22.80 31.04 -32.03
CA HIS A 265 -21.65 30.79 -32.92
C HIS A 265 -21.77 31.53 -34.27
N PRO A 266 -20.78 32.33 -34.70
CA PRO A 266 -20.85 33.07 -35.96
C PRO A 266 -20.72 32.14 -37.17
N VAL A 267 -21.61 32.32 -38.15
CA VAL A 267 -21.63 31.54 -39.39
C VAL A 267 -21.97 32.42 -40.57
N SER A 268 -21.49 32.02 -41.75
CA SER A 268 -22.07 32.46 -43.02
C SER A 268 -22.90 31.35 -43.62
N PHE A 269 -23.94 31.70 -44.37
CA PHE A 269 -24.81 30.74 -45.01
C PHE A 269 -25.15 31.15 -46.43
N VAL A 270 -25.42 30.16 -47.28
CA VAL A 270 -25.86 30.37 -48.67
C VAL A 270 -27.19 29.66 -48.87
N ILE A 271 -28.18 30.38 -49.38
CA ILE A 271 -29.50 29.85 -49.71
C ILE A 271 -29.86 30.17 -51.15
N ASN A 272 -30.75 29.40 -51.77
CA ASN A 272 -31.29 29.73 -53.09
C ASN A 272 -32.57 30.56 -52.95
N SER A 273 -32.69 31.69 -53.65
CA SER A 273 -33.89 32.54 -53.62
C SER A 273 -34.31 32.99 -55.02
N THR A 274 -35.62 33.13 -55.23
CA THR A 274 -36.25 33.65 -56.44
C THR A 274 -37.09 34.89 -56.13
N TRP A 275 -36.92 35.97 -56.89
CA TRP A 275 -37.79 37.16 -56.82
C TRP A 275 -37.98 37.78 -58.20
N ASN A 276 -38.96 38.69 -58.30
CA ASN A 276 -39.19 39.44 -59.53
C ASN A 276 -38.45 40.78 -59.49
N ASP A 277 -37.54 40.98 -60.44
CA ASP A 277 -36.86 42.26 -60.67
C ASP A 277 -37.25 42.80 -62.04
N GLY A 278 -37.85 44.00 -62.07
CA GLY A 278 -38.28 44.65 -63.31
C GLY A 278 -39.21 43.81 -64.21
N GLY A 279 -39.98 42.87 -63.66
CA GLY A 279 -40.88 41.98 -64.41
C GLY A 279 -40.24 40.68 -64.92
N THR A 280 -38.97 40.42 -64.60
CA THR A 280 -38.28 39.15 -64.89
C THR A 280 -38.05 38.38 -63.58
N SER A 281 -38.31 37.08 -63.59
CA SER A 281 -38.00 36.20 -62.45
C SER A 281 -36.49 35.94 -62.41
N VAL A 282 -35.85 36.31 -61.31
CA VAL A 282 -34.42 36.12 -61.06
C VAL A 282 -34.27 35.09 -59.94
N THR A 283 -33.57 33.98 -60.22
CA THR A 283 -33.20 32.96 -59.24
C THR A 283 -31.70 32.97 -59.05
N ARG A 284 -31.22 33.20 -57.83
CA ARG A 284 -29.78 33.13 -57.51
C ARG A 284 -29.52 32.62 -56.10
N ASN A 285 -28.27 32.21 -55.88
CA ASN A 285 -27.78 31.92 -54.54
C ASN A 285 -27.48 33.24 -53.83
N VAL A 286 -27.98 33.39 -52.62
CA VAL A 286 -27.88 34.57 -51.77
C VAL A 286 -27.03 34.21 -50.57
N THR A 287 -26.02 35.03 -50.27
CA THR A 287 -25.13 34.82 -49.13
C THR A 287 -25.54 35.72 -47.97
N GLY A 288 -25.76 35.12 -46.80
CA GLY A 288 -26.00 35.82 -45.53
C GLY A 288 -24.95 35.46 -44.49
N ALA A 289 -24.90 36.24 -43.41
CA ALA A 289 -24.15 35.93 -42.21
C ALA A 289 -25.03 36.15 -40.97
N GLY A 290 -24.74 35.46 -39.88
CA GLY A 290 -25.47 35.58 -38.62
C GLY A 290 -24.87 34.67 -37.55
N ASN A 291 -25.53 34.56 -36.41
CA ASN A 291 -25.12 33.70 -35.30
C ASN A 291 -26.09 32.53 -35.18
N ILE A 292 -25.59 31.29 -35.12
CA ILE A 292 -26.40 30.15 -34.65
C ILE A 292 -26.73 30.43 -33.19
N ILE A 293 -28.02 30.61 -32.88
CA ILE A 293 -28.52 30.90 -31.53
C ILE A 293 -28.90 29.60 -30.82
N SER A 294 -29.46 28.65 -31.56
CA SER A 294 -29.79 27.32 -31.07
C SER A 294 -29.91 26.32 -32.22
N SER A 295 -29.78 25.05 -31.89
CA SER A 295 -30.03 23.91 -32.77
C SER A 295 -30.94 22.90 -32.04
N GLU A 296 -31.92 22.33 -32.74
CA GLU A 296 -32.83 21.33 -32.19
C GLU A 296 -32.83 20.09 -33.10
N SER A 297 -32.40 18.94 -32.56
CA SER A 297 -32.44 17.67 -33.29
C SER A 297 -33.69 16.85 -32.91
N PHE A 298 -34.32 16.24 -33.91
CA PHE A 298 -35.50 15.37 -33.73
C PHE A 298 -35.49 14.20 -34.72
N ILE A 299 -36.25 13.15 -34.43
CA ILE A 299 -36.45 12.01 -35.33
C ILE A 299 -37.77 12.22 -36.09
N GLY A 300 -37.72 12.20 -37.41
CA GLY A 300 -38.91 12.32 -38.26
C GLY A 300 -39.74 11.03 -38.32
N ASP A 301 -40.94 11.12 -38.87
CA ASP A 301 -41.84 9.97 -39.09
C ASP A 301 -41.24 8.91 -40.03
N ASP A 302 -40.22 9.29 -40.80
CA ASP A 302 -39.42 8.44 -41.69
C ASP A 302 -38.24 7.75 -40.97
N THR A 303 -38.15 7.88 -39.65
CA THR A 303 -37.07 7.37 -38.79
C THR A 303 -35.68 7.98 -39.04
N LEU A 304 -35.60 9.04 -39.84
CA LEU A 304 -34.36 9.78 -40.07
C LEU A 304 -34.19 10.89 -39.02
N SER A 305 -32.94 11.25 -38.73
CA SER A 305 -32.60 12.35 -37.81
C SER A 305 -32.52 13.65 -38.58
N TYR A 306 -33.23 14.66 -38.09
CA TYR A 306 -33.24 16.02 -38.61
C TYR A 306 -32.71 16.99 -37.57
N THR A 307 -32.04 18.05 -38.02
CA THR A 307 -31.62 19.16 -37.17
C THR A 307 -32.19 20.46 -37.72
N THR A 308 -32.80 21.25 -36.82
CA THR A 308 -33.30 22.59 -37.09
C THR A 308 -32.30 23.60 -36.55
N PHE A 309 -31.76 24.45 -37.42
CA PHE A 309 -30.90 25.56 -37.04
C PHE A 309 -31.71 26.86 -36.95
N TYR A 310 -31.52 27.61 -35.86
CA TYR A 310 -32.04 28.95 -35.69
C TYR A 310 -30.88 29.95 -35.73
N ILE A 311 -30.81 30.74 -36.80
CA ILE A 311 -29.75 31.73 -37.02
C ILE A 311 -30.35 33.13 -36.88
N GLY A 312 -29.86 33.90 -35.92
CA GLY A 312 -30.27 35.29 -35.74
C GLY A 312 -29.17 36.29 -36.07
N GLU A 313 -29.46 37.56 -35.81
CA GLU A 313 -28.56 38.69 -36.13
C GLU A 313 -28.13 38.67 -37.60
N LEU A 314 -29.10 38.41 -38.49
CA LEU A 314 -28.87 38.27 -39.92
C LEU A 314 -28.28 39.55 -40.51
N SER A 315 -27.25 39.39 -41.34
CA SER A 315 -26.55 40.44 -42.06
C SER A 315 -26.16 39.98 -43.46
N GLY A 316 -25.73 40.91 -44.31
CA GLY A 316 -25.37 40.63 -45.70
C GLY A 316 -26.56 40.67 -46.67
N GLU A 317 -26.42 40.00 -47.81
CA GLU A 317 -27.34 40.10 -48.96
C GLU A 317 -28.76 39.68 -48.60
N ILE A 318 -28.90 38.75 -47.64
CA ILE A 318 -30.18 38.26 -47.12
C ILE A 318 -31.09 39.37 -46.56
N THR A 319 -30.51 40.41 -45.96
CA THR A 319 -31.26 41.56 -45.39
C THR A 319 -31.72 42.56 -46.43
N SER A 320 -31.17 42.47 -47.64
CA SER A 320 -31.46 43.36 -48.78
C SER A 320 -32.41 42.73 -49.81
N LEU A 321 -32.92 41.52 -49.54
CA LEU A 321 -33.85 40.87 -50.45
C LEU A 321 -35.19 41.62 -50.53
N PRO A 322 -35.79 41.74 -51.72
CA PRO A 322 -37.10 42.35 -51.88
C PRO A 322 -38.18 41.57 -51.11
N GLY A 323 -39.20 42.25 -50.58
CA GLY A 323 -40.25 41.62 -49.78
C GLY A 323 -41.12 40.58 -50.51
N ASN A 324 -40.94 40.39 -51.82
CA ASN A 324 -41.56 39.34 -52.64
C ASN A 324 -40.60 38.18 -52.97
N ALA A 325 -39.42 38.11 -52.34
CA ALA A 325 -38.48 37.02 -52.51
C ALA A 325 -38.99 35.74 -51.85
N VAL A 326 -38.89 34.63 -52.59
CA VAL A 326 -39.21 33.28 -52.11
C VAL A 326 -37.90 32.52 -51.92
N ILE A 327 -37.72 31.88 -50.77
CA ILE A 327 -36.58 31.00 -50.50
C ILE A 327 -36.93 29.61 -51.03
N ASN A 328 -36.09 29.08 -51.93
CA ASN A 328 -36.28 27.74 -52.48
C ASN A 328 -35.49 26.74 -51.64
N PRO A 329 -36.10 25.62 -51.20
CA PRO A 329 -35.41 24.57 -50.46
C PRO A 329 -34.57 23.68 -51.39
N THR A 330 -33.65 24.29 -52.15
CA THR A 330 -32.80 23.62 -53.16
C THR A 330 -31.31 23.74 -52.86
N LEU A 331 -30.93 24.62 -51.93
CA LEU A 331 -29.57 24.75 -51.45
C LEU A 331 -29.58 25.36 -50.06
N PHE A 332 -28.87 24.73 -49.14
CA PHE A 332 -28.48 25.32 -47.87
C PHE A 332 -27.03 24.96 -47.59
N THR A 333 -26.17 25.96 -47.54
CA THR A 333 -24.78 25.83 -47.13
C THR A 333 -24.57 26.59 -45.83
N LEU A 334 -23.93 25.96 -44.85
CA LEU A 334 -23.37 26.59 -43.66
C LEU A 334 -21.85 26.58 -43.74
N ASN A 335 -21.27 27.72 -43.45
CA ASN A 335 -19.84 27.97 -43.44
C ASN A 335 -19.47 28.48 -42.06
N ASP A 336 -18.62 27.73 -41.38
CA ASP A 336 -18.09 28.10 -40.08
C ASP A 336 -17.19 29.32 -40.23
N GLN A 337 -17.57 30.40 -39.56
CA GLN A 337 -16.68 31.51 -39.37
C GLN A 337 -15.92 31.25 -38.08
N THR A 338 -14.63 30.88 -38.16
CA THR A 338 -13.85 30.65 -36.95
C THR A 338 -13.88 31.90 -36.10
N PRO A 339 -14.40 31.80 -34.86
CA PRO A 339 -14.18 32.87 -33.92
C PRO A 339 -12.67 32.91 -33.67
N LEU A 340 -12.04 34.08 -33.78
CA LEU A 340 -10.64 34.32 -33.39
C LEU A 340 -10.53 34.31 -31.84
N VAL A 341 -11.09 33.27 -31.25
CA VAL A 341 -11.40 33.09 -29.84
C VAL A 341 -11.09 31.65 -29.51
N ILE A 342 -10.36 31.43 -28.43
CA ILE A 342 -10.14 30.11 -27.85
C ILE A 342 -11.22 29.85 -26.80
N GLY A 343 -11.77 28.63 -26.78
CA GLY A 343 -12.92 28.23 -25.97
C GLY A 343 -14.26 28.30 -26.74
N PRO A 344 -15.41 28.14 -26.08
CA PRO A 344 -15.59 28.11 -24.62
C PRO A 344 -15.14 26.80 -23.99
N SER A 345 -14.19 26.91 -23.06
CA SER A 345 -13.78 25.80 -22.21
C SER A 345 -14.60 25.80 -20.93
N VAL A 346 -15.15 24.65 -20.55
CA VAL A 346 -16.16 24.56 -19.48
C VAL A 346 -15.60 23.86 -18.24
N SER A 347 -15.86 24.43 -17.07
CA SER A 347 -15.39 23.90 -15.80
C SER A 347 -15.92 22.48 -15.54
N PRO A 348 -15.06 21.54 -15.11
CA PRO A 348 -15.48 20.20 -14.75
C PRO A 348 -16.31 20.18 -13.46
N ILE A 349 -16.14 21.18 -12.58
CA ILE A 349 -16.78 21.24 -11.27
C ILE A 349 -17.32 22.64 -10.93
N VAL A 350 -18.16 22.71 -9.90
CA VAL A 350 -18.58 23.99 -9.30
C VAL A 350 -17.38 24.62 -8.59
N SER A 351 -17.13 25.90 -8.87
CA SER A 351 -16.02 26.66 -8.27
C SER A 351 -16.43 28.04 -7.77
N THR A 352 -15.71 28.53 -6.77
CA THR A 352 -15.82 29.90 -6.25
C THR A 352 -14.94 30.91 -6.99
N GLN A 353 -13.87 30.42 -7.63
CA GLN A 353 -12.91 31.21 -8.36
C GLN A 353 -12.53 30.53 -9.67
N VAL A 354 -12.16 31.34 -10.66
CA VAL A 354 -11.61 30.88 -11.94
C VAL A 354 -10.23 31.49 -12.12
N TRP A 355 -9.22 30.67 -12.32
CA TRP A 355 -7.85 31.11 -12.53
C TRP A 355 -7.46 30.88 -13.99
N VAL A 356 -7.04 31.92 -14.69
CA VAL A 356 -6.63 31.83 -16.10
C VAL A 356 -5.16 32.18 -16.21
N HIS A 357 -4.39 31.28 -16.81
CA HIS A 357 -2.94 31.41 -16.97
C HIS A 357 -2.61 31.79 -18.40
N VAL A 358 -1.99 32.96 -18.59
CA VAL A 358 -1.67 33.49 -19.92
C VAL A 358 -0.17 33.78 -20.02
N LEU A 359 0.43 33.35 -21.12
CA LEU A 359 1.77 33.73 -21.54
C LEU A 359 1.67 34.75 -22.68
N VAL A 360 2.35 35.87 -22.52
CA VAL A 360 2.52 36.88 -23.56
C VAL A 360 4.00 36.97 -23.92
N GLN A 361 4.31 36.80 -25.19
CA GLN A 361 5.64 37.01 -25.77
C GLN A 361 5.61 38.24 -26.68
N LEU A 362 6.35 39.29 -26.29
CA LEU A 362 6.52 40.51 -27.08
C LEU A 362 7.98 40.68 -27.49
N GLY A 363 8.25 40.70 -28.78
CA GLY A 363 9.56 40.95 -29.36
C GLY A 363 10.00 42.41 -29.25
N ALA A 364 11.24 42.68 -29.62
CA ALA A 364 11.86 44.01 -29.51
C ALA A 364 11.11 45.11 -30.29
N THR A 365 10.51 44.80 -31.44
CA THR A 365 9.77 45.77 -32.27
C THR A 365 8.26 45.57 -32.23
N ALA A 366 7.77 44.58 -31.49
CA ALA A 366 6.37 44.16 -31.51
C ALA A 366 5.49 44.86 -30.46
N GLY A 367 6.09 45.77 -29.67
CA GLY A 367 5.44 46.90 -29.01
C GLY A 367 4.42 46.53 -27.95
N THR A 368 3.23 46.08 -28.32
CA THR A 368 2.10 45.96 -27.40
C THR A 368 1.22 44.77 -27.76
N THR A 369 0.51 44.21 -26.79
CA THR A 369 -0.62 43.32 -27.07
C THR A 369 -1.82 43.64 -26.20
N GLN A 370 -3.02 43.36 -26.74
CA GLN A 370 -4.26 43.45 -26.00
C GLN A 370 -5.10 42.19 -26.23
N TYR A 371 -5.54 41.56 -25.15
CA TYR A 371 -6.46 40.42 -25.18
C TYR A 371 -7.57 40.59 -24.16
N ARG A 372 -8.67 39.87 -24.37
CA ARG A 372 -9.84 39.86 -23.51
C ARG A 372 -10.11 38.43 -23.05
N ILE A 373 -10.38 38.29 -21.76
CA ILE A 373 -10.92 37.07 -21.16
C ILE A 373 -12.41 37.31 -20.88
N LYS A 374 -13.28 36.44 -21.37
CA LYS A 374 -14.71 36.43 -21.02
C LYS A 374 -15.02 35.14 -20.27
N PHE A 375 -15.90 35.23 -19.28
CA PHE A 375 -16.41 34.04 -18.61
C PHE A 375 -17.88 34.22 -18.21
N TRP A 376 -18.62 33.11 -18.14
CA TRP A 376 -20.02 33.11 -17.75
C TRP A 376 -20.41 31.82 -17.05
N GLN A 377 -21.44 31.88 -16.22
CA GLN A 377 -21.98 30.70 -15.56
C GLN A 377 -22.73 29.81 -16.56
N VAL A 378 -22.56 28.50 -16.45
CA VAL A 378 -23.29 27.50 -17.23
C VAL A 378 -24.20 26.63 -16.36
N ASP A 379 -25.26 26.08 -16.95
CA ASP A 379 -26.15 25.11 -16.33
C ASP A 379 -25.62 23.66 -16.43
N ASP A 380 -26.44 22.70 -16.01
CA ASP A 380 -26.09 21.27 -16.03
C ASP A 380 -25.90 20.71 -17.44
N ASP A 381 -26.53 21.33 -18.45
CA ASP A 381 -26.43 20.99 -19.86
C ASP A 381 -25.31 21.80 -20.58
N ASN A 382 -24.49 22.53 -19.82
CA ASN A 382 -23.44 23.43 -20.28
C ASN A 382 -23.92 24.65 -21.08
N ASN A 383 -25.20 24.99 -21.01
CA ASN A 383 -25.72 26.20 -21.65
C ASN A 383 -25.42 27.44 -20.81
N GLN A 384 -25.21 28.58 -21.47
CA GLN A 384 -25.02 29.85 -20.79
C GLN A 384 -26.26 30.25 -19.98
N VAL A 385 -26.06 30.61 -18.71
CA VAL A 385 -27.08 31.27 -17.90
C VAL A 385 -27.16 32.75 -18.30
N PRO A 386 -28.31 33.24 -18.82
CA PRO A 386 -28.42 34.61 -19.33
C PRO A 386 -28.11 35.68 -18.28
N GLY A 387 -27.36 36.71 -18.68
CA GLY A 387 -27.06 37.88 -17.84
C GLY A 387 -25.93 37.71 -16.83
N MET A 388 -25.25 36.57 -16.83
CA MET A 388 -24.16 36.23 -15.90
C MET A 388 -22.78 36.17 -16.59
N SER A 389 -22.53 37.02 -17.58
CA SER A 389 -21.23 37.11 -18.26
C SER A 389 -20.40 38.28 -17.77
N GLU A 390 -19.10 38.05 -17.64
CA GLU A 390 -18.10 39.03 -17.25
C GLU A 390 -16.97 39.05 -18.29
N GLN A 391 -16.34 40.21 -18.46
CA GLN A 391 -15.25 40.39 -19.40
C GLN A 391 -14.17 41.30 -18.82
N HIS A 392 -12.91 40.95 -19.08
CA HIS A 392 -11.74 41.69 -18.62
C HIS A 392 -10.72 41.83 -19.74
N ASP A 393 -10.29 43.07 -19.98
CA ASP A 393 -9.31 43.41 -21.03
C ASP A 393 -7.95 43.65 -20.38
N TYR A 394 -6.92 43.04 -20.96
CA TYR A 394 -5.55 43.15 -20.49
C TYR A 394 -4.65 43.73 -21.58
N PHE A 395 -3.74 44.59 -21.17
CA PHE A 395 -2.80 45.28 -22.05
C PHE A 395 -1.37 45.07 -21.54
N PHE A 396 -0.46 44.71 -22.44
CA PHE A 396 0.97 44.56 -22.16
C PHE A 396 1.78 45.36 -23.16
N ASP A 397 2.88 45.95 -22.70
CA ASP A 397 3.80 46.77 -23.49
C ASP A 397 5.25 46.30 -23.23
N ASN A 398 6.02 46.15 -24.31
CA ASN A 398 7.45 45.97 -24.25
C ASN A 398 8.15 47.31 -24.54
N ASP A 399 8.32 48.07 -23.47
CA ASP A 399 9.05 49.34 -23.44
C ASP A 399 10.54 49.22 -23.83
N PHE A 400 11.10 48.01 -23.76
CA PHE A 400 12.49 47.73 -24.13
C PHE A 400 12.59 47.24 -25.58
N GLN A 401 12.83 48.18 -26.50
CA GLN A 401 12.89 47.91 -27.95
C GLN A 401 14.12 47.12 -28.43
N VAL A 402 14.78 46.37 -27.55
CA VAL A 402 16.06 45.68 -27.84
C VAL A 402 15.98 44.17 -27.57
N THR A 403 15.07 43.72 -26.71
CA THR A 403 14.96 42.31 -26.30
C THR A 403 13.51 41.84 -26.27
N THR A 404 13.28 40.57 -26.61
CA THR A 404 11.99 39.93 -26.39
C THR A 404 11.71 39.81 -24.90
N ARG A 405 10.50 40.16 -24.49
CA ARG A 405 10.01 40.09 -23.11
C ARG A 405 8.85 39.10 -23.02
N TYR A 406 8.89 38.30 -21.97
CA TYR A 406 7.86 37.32 -21.64
C TYR A 406 7.09 37.80 -20.40
N PHE A 407 5.77 37.83 -20.47
CA PHE A 407 4.90 38.08 -19.33
C PHE A 407 4.04 36.84 -19.09
N ARG A 408 4.32 36.14 -18.00
CA ARG A 408 3.52 35.03 -17.51
C ARG A 408 2.70 35.52 -16.34
N THR A 409 1.37 35.44 -16.47
CA THR A 409 0.44 35.99 -15.47
C THR A 409 -0.67 34.99 -15.17
N THR A 410 -1.00 34.87 -13.89
CA THR A 410 -2.23 34.22 -13.42
C THR A 410 -3.25 35.29 -13.09
N HIS A 411 -4.39 35.27 -13.78
CA HIS A 411 -5.54 36.10 -13.44
C HIS A 411 -6.49 35.32 -12.55
N LYS A 412 -6.73 35.79 -11.32
CA LYS A 412 -7.64 35.15 -10.35
C LYS A 412 -8.96 35.92 -10.33
N PHE A 413 -10.02 35.30 -10.83
CA PHE A 413 -11.36 35.89 -10.85
C PHE A 413 -12.22 35.31 -9.73
N VAL A 414 -12.98 36.17 -9.06
CA VAL A 414 -14.09 35.81 -8.17
C VAL A 414 -15.37 36.22 -8.89
N PRO A 415 -16.06 35.31 -9.59
CA PRO A 415 -17.22 35.66 -10.40
C PRO A 415 -18.33 36.30 -9.54
N ALA A 416 -18.93 37.38 -10.04
CA ALA A 416 -20.03 38.08 -9.39
C ALA A 416 -21.30 37.22 -9.29
N ALA A 417 -21.46 36.25 -10.20
CA ALA A 417 -22.54 35.26 -10.16
C ALA A 417 -22.44 34.26 -8.99
N GLY A 418 -21.32 34.22 -8.27
CA GLY A 418 -21.13 33.38 -7.08
C GLY A 418 -20.52 32.02 -7.37
N ALA A 419 -20.89 30.98 -6.61
CA ALA A 419 -20.39 29.63 -6.85
C ALA A 419 -21.15 28.95 -7.99
N GLY A 420 -20.44 28.48 -9.01
CA GLY A 420 -21.06 27.89 -10.20
C GLY A 420 -20.06 27.13 -11.07
N ARG A 421 -20.56 26.48 -12.13
CA ARG A 421 -19.71 26.02 -13.24
C ARG A 421 -19.56 27.19 -14.21
N TYR A 422 -18.35 27.43 -14.69
CA TYR A 422 -18.03 28.56 -15.54
C TYR A 422 -17.46 28.09 -16.87
N ALA A 423 -17.87 28.74 -17.95
CA ALA A 423 -17.21 28.66 -19.24
C ALA A 423 -16.29 29.88 -19.41
N VAL A 424 -15.14 29.69 -20.06
CA VAL A 424 -14.14 30.74 -20.26
C VAL A 424 -13.73 30.78 -21.74
N THR A 425 -13.61 31.98 -22.27
CA THR A 425 -13.01 32.24 -23.58
C THR A 425 -11.93 33.31 -23.49
N ILE A 426 -10.98 33.24 -24.42
CA ILE A 426 -9.95 34.27 -24.60
C ILE A 426 -9.85 34.66 -26.07
N GLU A 427 -9.85 35.97 -26.32
CA GLU A 427 -9.77 36.55 -27.67
C GLU A 427 -8.70 37.65 -27.70
N ARG A 428 -8.02 37.82 -28.83
CA ARG A 428 -7.18 38.99 -29.07
C ARG A 428 -7.99 40.16 -29.59
N LEU A 429 -7.60 41.36 -29.19
CA LEU A 429 -8.18 42.62 -29.67
C LEU A 429 -7.27 43.33 -30.68
N ASP A 430 -6.14 42.73 -31.03
CA ASP A 430 -5.11 43.27 -31.92
C ASP A 430 -4.53 42.20 -32.88
N ASN A 431 -3.68 42.63 -33.82
CA ASN A 431 -3.06 41.77 -34.84
C ASN A 431 -1.83 41.02 -34.31
N SER A 432 -1.74 39.72 -34.54
CA SER A 432 -0.59 38.86 -34.26
C SER A 432 0.54 39.00 -35.26
N ASN A 433 1.74 38.58 -34.84
CA ASN A 433 2.90 38.36 -35.70
C ASN A 433 3.86 37.40 -34.98
N ASP A 434 4.89 36.91 -35.69
CA ASP A 434 5.88 35.97 -35.14
C ASP A 434 6.61 36.45 -33.87
N ALA A 435 6.59 37.77 -33.62
CA ALA A 435 7.18 38.41 -32.46
C ALA A 435 6.13 38.89 -31.44
N ASN A 436 4.83 38.67 -31.65
CA ASN A 436 3.74 39.01 -30.72
C ASN A 436 2.79 37.83 -30.62
N VAL A 437 3.06 36.97 -29.63
CA VAL A 437 2.36 35.71 -29.41
C VAL A 437 1.69 35.75 -28.05
N VAL A 438 0.40 35.42 -28.02
CA VAL A 438 -0.38 35.22 -26.79
C VAL A 438 -0.76 33.76 -26.71
N THR A 439 -0.50 33.12 -25.58
CA THR A 439 -0.76 31.69 -25.38
C THR A 439 -1.58 31.51 -24.12
N LEU A 440 -2.75 30.87 -24.25
CA LEU A 440 -3.54 30.37 -23.14
C LEU A 440 -2.85 29.11 -22.60
N MET A 441 -2.25 29.20 -21.43
CA MET A 441 -1.49 28.08 -20.88
C MET A 441 -2.41 27.04 -20.25
N ALA A 442 -3.29 27.46 -19.34
CA ALA A 442 -4.23 26.59 -18.64
C ALA A 442 -5.32 27.41 -17.96
N ILE A 443 -6.40 26.73 -17.56
CA ILE A 443 -7.49 27.29 -16.75
C ILE A 443 -7.73 26.36 -15.57
N HIS A 444 -7.89 26.92 -14.36
CA HIS A 444 -8.27 26.16 -13.17
C HIS A 444 -9.57 26.68 -12.56
N ALA A 445 -10.44 25.74 -12.22
CA ALA A 445 -11.57 25.94 -11.32
C ALA A 445 -11.07 25.82 -9.88
N VAL A 446 -11.16 26.89 -9.09
CA VAL A 446 -10.54 26.96 -7.75
C VAL A 446 -11.60 27.15 -6.67
N ASN A 447 -11.54 26.28 -5.66
CA ASN A 447 -12.32 26.37 -4.43
C ASN A 447 -11.38 26.71 -3.27
N VAL A 448 -11.64 27.84 -2.63
CA VAL A 448 -10.84 28.32 -1.50
C VAL A 448 -11.48 27.87 -0.20
N ARG A 449 -10.75 27.08 0.59
CA ARG A 449 -11.15 26.69 1.94
C ARG A 449 -10.39 27.52 2.97
N GLU A 450 -11.12 28.15 3.88
CA GLU A 450 -10.54 29.00 4.91
C GLU A 450 -10.57 28.30 6.28
N ASN A 451 -9.56 28.59 7.11
CA ASN A 451 -9.45 28.12 8.50
C ASN A 451 -9.65 26.60 8.64
N VAL A 452 -9.03 25.83 7.74
CA VAL A 452 -9.14 24.37 7.72
C VAL A 452 -8.34 23.80 8.89
N VAL A 453 -8.96 22.90 9.65
CA VAL A 453 -8.33 22.20 10.77
C VAL A 453 -8.45 20.70 10.56
N TYR A 454 -7.31 20.01 10.58
CA TYR A 454 -7.25 18.56 10.65
C TYR A 454 -6.99 18.16 12.11
N PRO A 455 -7.98 17.61 12.83
CA PRO A 455 -7.87 17.41 14.28
C PRO A 455 -6.88 16.30 14.64
N GLU A 456 -6.72 15.32 13.77
CA GLU A 456 -5.93 14.12 14.02
C GLU A 456 -4.71 14.00 13.11
N ASP A 457 -4.60 14.73 12.00
CA ASP A 457 -3.60 14.44 10.96
C ASP A 457 -2.49 15.50 10.88
N THR A 458 -1.29 15.08 10.49
CA THR A 458 -0.19 15.99 10.15
C THR A 458 -0.15 16.22 8.64
N ILE A 459 -0.22 17.49 8.24
CA ILE A 459 -0.27 17.92 6.85
C ILE A 459 1.00 18.66 6.48
N ALA A 460 1.52 18.43 5.27
CA ALA A 460 2.63 19.16 4.70
C ALA A 460 2.19 19.93 3.46
N ARG A 461 2.53 21.22 3.39
CA ARG A 461 2.47 22.02 2.16
C ARG A 461 3.87 22.16 1.60
N ILE A 462 4.04 21.89 0.30
CA ILE A 462 5.29 22.14 -0.40
C ILE A 462 4.99 23.06 -1.58
N THR A 463 5.78 24.12 -1.71
CA THR A 463 5.72 25.02 -2.87
C THR A 463 7.09 25.01 -3.55
N ILE A 464 7.15 24.80 -4.86
CA ILE A 464 8.39 24.82 -5.63
C ILE A 464 8.28 25.72 -6.85
N LYS A 465 9.44 26.11 -7.40
CA LYS A 465 9.51 26.73 -8.73
C LYS A 465 9.41 25.65 -9.81
N GLY A 466 8.38 25.72 -10.65
CA GLY A 466 8.17 24.83 -11.80
C GLY A 466 8.92 25.27 -13.06
N SER A 467 8.88 24.43 -14.10
CA SER A 467 9.31 24.84 -15.44
C SER A 467 8.32 25.86 -16.01
N ASN A 468 8.84 26.96 -16.54
CA ASN A 468 8.02 28.07 -17.00
C ASN A 468 7.24 27.78 -18.30
N ASP A 469 7.65 26.75 -19.06
CA ASP A 469 7.14 26.47 -20.40
C ASP A 469 6.46 25.08 -20.49
N SER A 470 6.29 24.39 -19.35
CA SER A 470 5.63 23.08 -19.32
C SER A 470 4.44 23.09 -18.36
N ASN A 471 3.31 22.58 -18.82
CA ASN A 471 2.16 22.25 -17.98
C ASN A 471 2.24 20.86 -17.36
N SER A 472 3.18 20.02 -17.82
CA SER A 472 3.32 18.68 -17.24
C SER A 472 3.74 18.74 -15.78
N ASN A 473 2.95 18.07 -14.93
CA ASN A 473 3.31 17.85 -13.54
C ASN A 473 4.58 17.00 -13.49
N ARG A 474 5.62 17.53 -12.87
CA ARG A 474 6.86 16.81 -12.62
C ARG A 474 6.56 15.61 -11.72
N GLU A 475 7.21 14.47 -11.93
CA GLU A 475 7.07 13.33 -11.01
C GLU A 475 7.32 13.78 -9.56
N GLN A 476 6.30 13.60 -8.73
CA GLN A 476 6.32 14.01 -7.33
C GLN A 476 7.10 12.98 -6.52
N LYS A 477 8.35 13.30 -6.18
CA LYS A 477 9.24 12.44 -5.38
C LYS A 477 9.68 13.14 -4.09
N TYR A 478 8.77 13.85 -3.46
CA TYR A 478 9.01 14.46 -2.17
C TYR A 478 9.06 13.39 -1.09
N ASN A 479 10.11 13.44 -0.28
CA ASN A 479 10.25 12.60 0.89
C ASN A 479 10.71 13.41 2.08
N MET A 480 10.38 12.92 3.27
CA MET A 480 10.75 13.55 4.53
C MET A 480 11.04 12.50 5.59
N LEU A 481 11.83 12.86 6.60
CA LEU A 481 12.07 12.01 7.75
C LEU A 481 11.05 12.35 8.82
N ALA A 482 10.09 11.45 9.05
CA ALA A 482 9.02 11.62 10.01
C ALA A 482 9.28 10.74 11.24
N GLN A 483 9.28 11.36 12.42
CA GLN A 483 9.36 10.64 13.70
C GLN A 483 8.07 10.79 14.50
N ARG A 484 7.45 9.66 14.85
CA ARG A 484 6.17 9.60 15.58
C ARG A 484 6.30 10.14 17.00
N HIS A 485 5.32 10.95 17.41
CA HIS A 485 5.12 11.24 18.83
C HIS A 485 4.17 10.21 19.45
N THR A 486 4.58 9.59 20.54
CA THR A 486 3.81 8.59 21.28
C THR A 486 3.65 9.00 22.74
N ILE A 487 2.73 8.33 23.43
CA ILE A 487 2.65 8.32 24.90
C ILE A 487 3.72 7.39 25.46
N SER A 488 4.00 7.51 26.75
CA SER A 488 5.02 6.70 27.44
C SER A 488 4.50 6.24 28.80
N TYR A 489 5.26 5.39 29.48
CA TYR A 489 4.97 4.95 30.85
C TYR A 489 5.98 5.51 31.84
N ASP A 490 5.48 6.12 32.91
CA ASP A 490 6.32 6.58 34.02
C ASP A 490 6.56 5.43 35.01
N ARG A 491 7.80 4.93 34.99
CA ARG A 491 8.26 3.80 35.80
C ARG A 491 8.27 4.10 37.30
N THR A 492 8.32 5.38 37.69
CA THR A 492 8.39 5.78 39.10
C THR A 492 7.00 5.85 39.71
N THR A 493 6.03 6.39 38.95
CA THR A 493 4.65 6.54 39.41
C THR A 493 3.78 5.33 39.09
N GLY A 494 4.25 4.43 38.21
CA GLY A 494 3.53 3.25 37.77
C GLY A 494 2.32 3.58 36.90
N SER A 495 2.30 4.75 36.26
CA SER A 495 1.16 5.30 35.51
C SER A 495 1.54 5.69 34.07
N VAL A 496 0.55 5.67 33.19
CA VAL A 496 0.71 6.13 31.80
C VAL A 496 0.85 7.65 31.74
N ASP A 497 1.89 8.14 31.08
CA ASP A 497 2.09 9.55 30.76
C ASP A 497 1.60 9.84 29.34
N TYR A 498 0.49 10.58 29.26
CA TYR A 498 -0.17 10.95 28.01
C TYR A 498 0.52 12.10 27.24
N THR A 499 1.64 12.60 27.74
CA THR A 499 2.40 13.64 27.05
C THR A 499 3.07 13.07 25.80
N LEU A 500 2.67 13.57 24.64
CA LEU A 500 3.20 13.15 23.35
C LEU A 500 4.67 13.58 23.18
N ARG A 501 5.56 12.63 22.94
CA ARG A 501 7.01 12.85 22.70
C ARG A 501 7.53 11.98 21.56
N PRO A 502 8.55 12.43 20.82
CA PRO A 502 9.15 11.61 19.77
C PRO A 502 9.79 10.35 20.38
N SER A 503 9.36 9.17 19.93
CA SER A 503 9.91 7.89 20.38
C SER A 503 10.09 6.91 19.23
N ARG A 504 11.04 5.99 19.40
CA ARG A 504 11.27 4.83 18.53
C ARG A 504 11.11 3.51 19.25
N SER A 505 10.78 3.54 20.55
CA SER A 505 10.65 2.33 21.37
C SER A 505 9.42 1.52 20.95
N PHE A 506 9.59 0.21 20.79
CA PHE A 506 8.50 -0.73 20.52
C PHE A 506 7.45 -0.73 21.66
N ALA A 507 7.87 -0.54 22.92
CA ALA A 507 6.97 -0.51 24.07
C ALA A 507 6.06 0.72 24.05
N ASP A 508 6.62 1.89 23.74
CA ASP A 508 5.84 3.12 23.56
C ASP A 508 4.88 3.00 22.37
N ALA A 509 5.32 2.37 21.27
CA ALA A 509 4.49 2.13 20.10
C ALA A 509 3.31 1.19 20.40
N ILE A 510 3.52 0.08 21.13
CA ILE A 510 2.44 -0.83 21.57
C ILE A 510 1.47 -0.10 22.50
N LEU A 511 1.97 0.62 23.50
CA LEU A 511 1.13 1.35 24.45
C LEU A 511 0.27 2.40 23.73
N HIS A 512 0.87 3.16 22.81
CA HIS A 512 0.18 4.17 22.04
C HIS A 512 -0.87 3.57 21.08
N GLU A 513 -0.53 2.49 20.36
CA GLU A 513 -1.49 1.81 19.47
C GLU A 513 -2.66 1.20 20.27
N TRP A 514 -2.42 0.63 21.45
CA TRP A 514 -3.48 0.04 22.28
C TRP A 514 -4.42 1.09 22.89
N VAL A 515 -3.85 2.10 23.56
CA VAL A 515 -4.62 3.05 24.36
C VAL A 515 -5.17 4.20 23.52
N VAL A 516 -4.34 4.82 22.67
CA VAL A 516 -4.73 6.04 21.93
C VAL A 516 -5.46 5.68 20.63
N VAL A 517 -4.92 4.74 19.85
CA VAL A 517 -5.51 4.36 18.55
C VAL A 517 -6.64 3.34 18.73
N GLY A 518 -6.37 2.28 19.48
CA GLY A 518 -7.31 1.20 19.77
C GLY A 518 -8.39 1.53 20.79
N LYS A 519 -8.23 2.64 21.54
CA LYS A 519 -9.16 3.10 22.60
C LYS A 519 -9.49 2.00 23.62
N GLN A 520 -8.53 1.12 23.89
CA GLN A 520 -8.66 0.06 24.89
C GLN A 520 -8.32 0.59 26.28
N ASP A 521 -8.83 -0.09 27.30
CA ASP A 521 -8.49 0.22 28.69
C ASP A 521 -7.00 -0.09 28.96
N VAL A 522 -6.36 0.73 29.78
CA VAL A 522 -5.00 0.49 30.25
C VAL A 522 -4.95 -0.77 31.11
N ALA A 523 -6.03 -1.11 31.81
CA ALA A 523 -6.10 -2.31 32.64
C ALA A 523 -6.09 -3.63 31.85
N SER A 524 -6.39 -3.62 30.55
CA SER A 524 -6.39 -4.82 29.71
C SER A 524 -5.02 -5.16 29.10
N ILE A 525 -3.96 -4.45 29.50
CA ILE A 525 -2.59 -4.68 29.05
C ILE A 525 -1.63 -4.64 30.24
N ASP A 526 -0.71 -5.61 30.31
CA ASP A 526 0.35 -5.62 31.31
C ASP A 526 1.48 -4.66 30.89
N VAL A 527 1.27 -3.37 31.20
CA VAL A 527 2.24 -2.31 30.90
C VAL A 527 3.53 -2.52 31.71
N ALA A 528 3.44 -3.02 32.94
CA ALA A 528 4.62 -3.21 33.77
C ALA A 528 5.56 -4.28 33.18
N ALA A 529 5.02 -5.43 32.76
CA ALA A 529 5.80 -6.47 32.09
C ALA A 529 6.39 -5.98 30.76
N LEU A 530 5.60 -5.24 29.96
CA LEU A 530 6.06 -4.69 28.68
C LEU A 530 7.29 -3.78 28.85
N TYR A 531 7.24 -2.86 29.80
CA TYR A 531 8.34 -1.92 30.04
C TYR A 531 9.52 -2.59 30.79
N ALA A 532 9.28 -3.59 31.63
CA ALA A 532 10.34 -4.40 32.21
C ALA A 532 11.17 -5.13 31.14
N ILE A 533 10.52 -5.62 30.08
CA ILE A 533 11.20 -6.20 28.91
C ILE A 533 11.98 -5.14 28.14
N ALA A 534 11.44 -3.94 27.97
CA ALA A 534 12.15 -2.86 27.29
C ALA A 534 13.42 -2.44 28.07
N ASP A 535 13.35 -2.43 29.40
CA ASP A 535 14.47 -2.07 30.28
C ASP A 535 15.52 -3.19 30.40
N SER A 536 15.16 -4.45 30.14
CA SER A 536 16.09 -5.58 30.16
C SER A 536 16.96 -5.69 28.91
N LEU A 537 16.66 -4.91 27.86
CA LEU A 537 17.43 -4.93 26.62
C LEU A 537 18.87 -4.44 26.84
N PRO A 538 19.88 -5.19 26.38
CA PRO A 538 21.28 -4.79 26.55
C PRO A 538 21.66 -3.57 25.70
N ASP A 539 20.94 -3.35 24.59
CA ASP A 539 21.08 -2.21 23.69
C ASP A 539 19.68 -1.71 23.31
N GLU A 540 19.46 -0.40 23.42
CA GLU A 540 18.22 0.28 23.05
C GLU A 540 17.86 0.04 21.58
N ALA A 541 18.86 -0.13 20.71
CA ALA A 541 18.64 -0.41 19.29
C ALA A 541 17.87 -1.71 19.02
N LEU A 542 17.93 -2.69 19.94
CA LEU A 542 17.15 -3.92 19.83
C LEU A 542 15.66 -3.72 20.09
N GLY A 543 15.27 -2.57 20.64
CA GLY A 543 13.90 -2.18 20.93
C GLY A 543 13.33 -1.16 19.94
N TYR A 544 14.05 -0.79 18.87
CA TYR A 544 13.52 0.15 17.90
C TYR A 544 12.45 -0.48 17.01
N PHE A 545 11.40 0.30 16.72
CA PHE A 545 10.34 -0.05 15.80
C PHE A 545 10.04 1.12 14.86
N ASP A 546 10.33 0.95 13.57
CA ASP A 546 10.12 1.98 12.55
C ASP A 546 9.33 1.39 11.37
N TYR A 547 8.02 1.64 11.34
CA TYR A 547 7.13 1.09 10.31
C TYR A 547 5.96 2.01 9.98
N THR A 548 5.35 1.85 8.80
CA THR A 548 4.10 2.52 8.43
C THR A 548 2.97 1.50 8.34
N PHE A 549 1.96 1.62 9.20
CA PHE A 549 0.69 0.92 9.02
C PHE A 549 -0.19 1.71 8.06
N SER A 550 -0.60 1.09 6.95
CA SER A 550 -1.40 1.78 5.92
C SER A 550 -2.64 1.01 5.49
N ASP A 551 -2.87 -0.16 6.07
CA ASP A 551 -4.08 -0.94 5.86
C ASP A 551 -5.06 -0.70 7.02
N GLU A 552 -6.19 -0.09 6.68
CA GLU A 552 -7.29 0.17 7.62
C GLU A 552 -7.88 -1.14 8.15
N LYS A 553 -7.86 -2.21 7.36
CA LYS A 553 -8.46 -3.50 7.71
C LYS A 553 -7.57 -4.36 8.60
N GLN A 554 -6.31 -3.97 8.81
CA GLN A 554 -5.41 -4.75 9.65
C GLN A 554 -5.87 -4.72 11.11
N PRO A 555 -6.12 -5.89 11.74
CA PRO A 555 -6.59 -5.97 13.11
C PRO A 555 -5.55 -5.43 14.12
N LEU A 556 -6.03 -4.88 15.23
CA LEU A 556 -5.18 -4.35 16.32
C LEU A 556 -4.16 -5.40 16.83
N GLY A 557 -4.59 -6.64 17.03
CA GLY A 557 -3.71 -7.73 17.48
C GLY A 557 -2.57 -8.04 16.50
N GLU A 558 -2.82 -7.92 15.19
CA GLU A 558 -1.80 -8.15 14.17
C GLU A 558 -0.78 -7.01 14.10
N ARG A 559 -1.25 -5.77 14.31
CA ARG A 559 -0.36 -4.59 14.44
C ARG A 559 0.57 -4.74 15.65
N ILE A 560 0.02 -5.11 16.81
CA ILE A 560 0.81 -5.32 18.04
C ILE A 560 1.79 -6.48 17.87
N ALA A 561 1.36 -7.60 17.31
CA ALA A 561 2.27 -8.71 17.02
C ALA A 561 3.40 -8.29 16.06
N THR A 562 3.13 -7.41 15.10
CA THR A 562 4.15 -6.86 14.21
C THR A 562 5.14 -5.98 14.94
N ILE A 563 4.68 -5.10 15.84
CA ILE A 563 5.55 -4.26 16.68
C ILE A 563 6.42 -5.12 17.61
N ALA A 564 5.80 -6.06 18.32
CA ALA A 564 6.46 -6.91 19.31
C ALA A 564 7.52 -7.85 18.69
N ASN A 565 7.22 -8.41 17.52
CA ASN A 565 8.11 -9.36 16.85
C ASN A 565 9.49 -8.76 16.51
N VAL A 566 9.59 -7.46 16.25
CA VAL A 566 10.86 -6.79 15.96
C VAL A 566 11.81 -6.86 17.16
N ALA A 567 11.27 -6.74 18.37
CA ALA A 567 11.99 -6.88 19.63
C ALA A 567 11.96 -8.31 20.19
N ARG A 568 11.65 -9.34 19.38
CA ARG A 568 11.50 -10.74 19.82
C ARG A 568 10.52 -10.93 20.99
N VAL A 569 9.56 -10.03 21.10
CA VAL A 569 8.50 -10.10 22.09
C VAL A 569 7.30 -10.76 21.42
N ASP A 570 6.65 -11.65 22.15
CA ASP A 570 5.36 -12.22 21.79
C ASP A 570 4.38 -11.95 22.94
N GLY A 571 3.09 -11.99 22.64
CA GLY A 571 2.03 -11.60 23.55
C GLY A 571 0.86 -12.56 23.48
N ASN A 572 0.22 -12.78 24.64
CA ASN A 572 -0.97 -13.60 24.74
C ASN A 572 -1.90 -13.03 25.80
N ASN A 573 -3.20 -13.24 25.59
CA ASN A 573 -4.21 -12.86 26.56
C ASN A 573 -4.26 -13.91 27.68
N ILE A 574 -4.05 -13.46 28.91
CA ILE A 574 -4.27 -14.25 30.13
C ILE A 574 -5.52 -13.65 30.78
N GLY A 575 -6.64 -14.36 30.68
CA GLY A 575 -7.94 -13.77 30.98
C GLY A 575 -8.21 -12.57 30.08
N ASP A 576 -8.46 -11.40 30.68
CA ASP A 576 -8.73 -10.14 29.97
C ASP A 576 -7.50 -9.24 29.81
N VAL A 577 -6.31 -9.71 30.20
CA VAL A 577 -5.06 -8.93 30.18
C VAL A 577 -4.08 -9.48 29.16
N LEU A 578 -3.64 -8.64 28.23
CA LEU A 578 -2.56 -8.93 27.29
C LEU A 578 -1.21 -8.86 28.01
N THR A 579 -0.56 -10.01 28.15
CA THR A 579 0.76 -10.14 28.80
C THR A 579 1.83 -10.46 27.76
N PHE A 580 3.03 -9.94 27.96
CA PHE A 580 4.15 -10.07 27.04
C PHE A 580 5.29 -10.90 27.64
N TRP A 581 6.03 -11.60 26.79
CA TRP A 581 7.29 -12.22 27.13
C TRP A 581 8.27 -12.08 25.98
N ARG A 582 9.56 -12.10 26.29
CA ARG A 582 10.63 -12.04 25.29
C ARG A 582 11.27 -13.41 25.07
N ASP A 583 11.65 -13.67 23.83
CA ASP A 583 12.41 -14.85 23.46
C ASP A 583 13.90 -14.68 23.78
N GLU A 584 14.25 -14.90 25.06
CA GLU A 584 15.61 -14.76 25.57
C GLU A 584 16.01 -15.88 26.54
N LYS A 585 17.29 -15.87 26.93
CA LYS A 585 17.86 -16.81 27.89
C LYS A 585 17.22 -16.63 29.26
N VAL A 586 16.73 -17.73 29.84
CA VAL A 586 16.16 -17.75 31.18
C VAL A 586 17.15 -18.37 32.16
N THR A 587 17.26 -17.79 33.37
CA THR A 587 18.19 -18.30 34.41
C THR A 587 17.61 -19.51 35.15
N ASN A 588 16.30 -19.49 35.44
CA ASN A 588 15.61 -20.55 36.17
C ASN A 588 14.28 -20.87 35.46
N PRO A 589 13.91 -22.15 35.31
CA PRO A 589 12.62 -22.51 34.76
C PRO A 589 11.49 -22.03 35.68
N ASP A 590 10.35 -21.68 35.09
CA ASP A 590 9.19 -21.14 35.79
C ASP A 590 8.42 -22.24 36.53
N ALA A 591 8.30 -23.42 35.89
CA ALA A 591 7.62 -24.58 36.45
C ALA A 591 8.46 -25.86 36.34
N VAL A 592 8.24 -26.79 37.28
CA VAL A 592 8.85 -28.12 37.30
C VAL A 592 7.76 -29.19 37.33
N PHE A 593 7.74 -30.02 36.29
CA PHE A 593 6.86 -31.17 36.17
C PHE A 593 7.55 -32.45 36.65
N ALA A 594 6.76 -33.39 37.14
CA ALA A 594 7.20 -34.71 37.60
C ALA A 594 6.24 -35.76 37.05
N ARG A 595 6.66 -37.03 36.96
CA ARG A 595 5.76 -38.08 36.44
C ARG A 595 4.46 -38.23 37.24
N SER A 596 4.42 -37.76 38.48
CA SER A 596 3.23 -37.75 39.31
C SER A 596 2.16 -36.72 38.88
N ASN A 597 2.51 -35.69 38.10
CA ASN A 597 1.58 -34.65 37.61
C ASN A 597 1.43 -34.63 36.08
N MET A 598 2.00 -35.63 35.41
CA MET A 598 1.89 -35.84 33.96
C MET A 598 1.03 -37.07 33.69
N PHE A 599 0.32 -37.03 32.56
CA PHE A 599 -0.49 -38.15 32.09
C PHE A 599 0.16 -38.84 30.91
N TRP A 600 0.02 -40.17 30.85
CA TRP A 600 0.43 -40.97 29.68
C TRP A 600 -0.46 -40.73 28.46
N ASP A 601 -1.67 -40.20 28.69
CA ASP A 601 -2.58 -39.83 27.62
C ASP A 601 -2.00 -38.63 26.85
N GLU A 602 -2.06 -38.70 25.52
CA GLU A 602 -1.49 -37.72 24.58
C GLU A 602 0.04 -37.51 24.64
N TYR A 603 0.77 -38.19 25.53
CA TYR A 603 2.22 -38.04 25.66
C TYR A 603 2.98 -38.48 24.41
N LYS A 604 3.84 -37.60 23.87
CA LYS A 604 4.65 -37.85 22.68
C LYS A 604 5.97 -37.10 22.77
N VAL A 605 7.07 -37.77 22.41
CA VAL A 605 8.36 -37.13 22.13
C VAL A 605 8.71 -37.42 20.68
N ALA A 606 9.05 -36.39 19.92
CA ALA A 606 9.45 -36.50 18.53
C ALA A 606 10.86 -35.92 18.33
N TRP A 607 11.68 -36.69 17.62
CA TRP A 607 13.03 -36.29 17.25
C TRP A 607 13.19 -36.23 15.73
N GLN A 608 13.83 -35.18 15.23
CA GLN A 608 14.16 -35.03 13.81
C GLN A 608 15.66 -35.27 13.55
N MET A 609 15.95 -36.16 12.59
CA MET A 609 17.31 -36.48 12.16
C MET A 609 17.92 -35.35 11.31
N SER A 610 17.10 -34.70 10.50
CA SER A 610 17.48 -33.54 9.68
C SER A 610 17.36 -32.26 10.49
N LEU A 611 17.93 -31.17 9.95
CA LEU A 611 17.62 -29.84 10.47
C LEU A 611 16.10 -29.60 10.45
N PRO A 612 15.54 -28.91 11.46
CA PRO A 612 14.14 -28.56 11.53
C PRO A 612 13.68 -27.88 10.24
N GLY A 613 12.60 -28.39 9.66
CA GLY A 613 12.07 -27.88 8.38
C GLY A 613 12.94 -28.16 7.15
N GLY A 614 14.08 -28.84 7.29
CA GLY A 614 15.04 -29.08 6.22
C GLY A 614 15.75 -27.82 5.72
N TYR A 615 15.71 -26.74 6.50
CA TYR A 615 16.37 -25.49 6.15
C TYR A 615 17.89 -25.61 6.29
N ASP A 616 18.62 -25.14 5.29
CA ASP A 616 20.09 -25.13 5.25
C ASP A 616 20.67 -23.73 5.50
N GLY A 617 19.83 -22.78 5.89
CA GLY A 617 20.21 -21.40 6.16
C GLY A 617 19.04 -20.53 6.59
N VAL A 618 19.33 -19.26 6.87
CA VAL A 618 18.34 -18.20 7.17
C VAL A 618 18.58 -17.04 6.20
N ALA A 619 17.51 -16.53 5.61
CA ALA A 619 17.51 -15.34 4.78
C ALA A 619 16.55 -14.32 5.42
N LEU A 620 17.11 -13.29 6.04
CA LEU A 620 16.34 -12.25 6.72
C LEU A 620 16.39 -10.95 5.92
N ASP A 621 15.23 -10.34 5.66
CA ASP A 621 15.14 -9.01 5.05
C ASP A 621 14.66 -7.93 6.04
N TYR A 622 15.27 -6.76 5.93
CA TYR A 622 14.96 -5.54 6.70
C TYR A 622 15.14 -4.30 5.83
N VAL A 623 14.76 -3.11 6.31
CA VAL A 623 14.87 -1.86 5.53
C VAL A 623 16.04 -1.03 6.02
N ASP A 624 17.06 -0.83 5.18
CA ASP A 624 18.20 0.02 5.52
C ASP A 624 17.75 1.51 5.64
N PRO A 625 18.05 2.18 6.78
CA PRO A 625 17.64 3.56 7.02
C PRO A 625 18.36 4.58 6.14
N LEU A 626 19.55 4.26 5.59
CA LEU A 626 20.32 5.16 4.74
C LEU A 626 19.84 5.13 3.30
N THR A 627 19.75 3.93 2.72
CA THR A 627 19.34 3.74 1.32
C THR A 627 17.83 3.69 1.14
N ASN A 628 17.06 3.52 2.21
CA ASN A 628 15.61 3.33 2.19
C ASN A 628 15.18 2.16 1.29
N LYS A 629 15.98 1.08 1.28
CA LYS A 629 15.77 -0.12 0.44
C LYS A 629 15.88 -1.38 1.29
N LYS A 630 15.41 -2.50 0.75
CA LYS A 630 15.59 -3.81 1.38
C LYS A 630 17.07 -4.15 1.44
N ALA A 631 17.53 -4.52 2.63
CA ALA A 631 18.82 -5.13 2.90
C ALA A 631 18.57 -6.55 3.41
N TYR A 632 19.55 -7.42 3.19
CA TYR A 632 19.43 -8.85 3.46
C TYR A 632 20.58 -9.32 4.33
N ILE A 633 20.31 -10.29 5.19
CA ILE A 633 21.31 -11.05 5.95
C ILE A 633 21.11 -12.51 5.60
N TYR A 634 22.17 -13.14 5.10
CA TYR A 634 22.16 -14.56 4.72
C TYR A 634 23.11 -15.34 5.61
N LEU A 635 22.56 -16.31 6.32
CA LEU A 635 23.32 -17.25 7.15
C LEU A 635 23.17 -18.65 6.56
N GLN A 636 24.27 -19.35 6.38
CA GLN A 636 24.32 -20.77 6.01
C GLN A 636 24.53 -21.62 7.27
N ILE A 637 23.88 -22.79 7.30
CA ILE A 637 24.02 -23.78 8.36
C ILE A 637 24.58 -25.06 7.74
N ASP A 638 25.81 -25.42 8.11
CA ASP A 638 26.48 -26.63 7.64
C ASP A 638 27.20 -27.39 8.77
N SER A 639 28.02 -28.38 8.41
CA SER A 639 28.77 -29.19 9.38
C SER A 639 29.84 -28.41 10.16
N SER A 640 30.25 -27.23 9.68
CA SER A 640 31.20 -26.34 10.33
C SER A 640 30.54 -25.34 11.28
N GLY A 641 29.20 -25.24 11.25
CA GLY A 641 28.41 -24.37 12.11
C GLY A 641 27.56 -23.39 11.30
N ILE A 642 27.42 -22.17 11.83
CA ILE A 642 26.67 -21.08 11.21
C ILE A 642 27.68 -20.07 10.65
N THR A 643 27.57 -19.73 9.37
CA THR A 643 28.46 -18.77 8.69
C THR A 643 27.63 -17.77 7.90
N GLU A 644 28.10 -16.52 7.82
CA GLU A 644 27.49 -15.50 6.97
C GLU A 644 27.98 -15.66 5.53
N VAL A 645 27.04 -15.57 4.58
CA VAL A 645 27.29 -15.77 3.14
C VAL A 645 26.73 -14.61 2.34
N GLU A 646 27.22 -14.43 1.12
CA GLU A 646 26.79 -13.30 0.26
C GLU A 646 25.40 -13.52 -0.38
N ASP A 647 24.98 -14.78 -0.53
CA ASP A 647 23.72 -15.17 -1.17
C ASP A 647 22.94 -16.18 -0.32
N ALA A 648 21.61 -16.17 -0.46
CA ALA A 648 20.74 -17.13 0.23
C ALA A 648 21.02 -18.58 -0.23
N THR A 649 21.01 -19.51 0.73
CA THR A 649 21.05 -20.93 0.45
C THR A 649 19.77 -21.41 -0.25
N VAL A 650 19.85 -22.56 -0.94
CA VAL A 650 18.74 -23.09 -1.76
C VAL A 650 17.47 -23.32 -0.94
N ASN A 651 17.61 -23.80 0.29
CA ASN A 651 16.52 -24.00 1.22
C ASN A 651 16.67 -23.10 2.45
N ALA A 652 16.95 -21.81 2.25
CA ALA A 652 16.98 -20.85 3.37
C ALA A 652 15.57 -20.62 3.95
N MET A 653 15.47 -20.50 5.28
CA MET A 653 14.28 -20.00 5.95
C MET A 653 14.17 -18.49 5.71
N GLN A 654 13.12 -18.07 5.02
CA GLN A 654 12.88 -16.66 4.68
C GLN A 654 12.11 -15.95 5.79
N ILE A 655 12.63 -14.81 6.27
CA ILE A 655 12.06 -14.04 7.37
C ILE A 655 12.01 -12.56 6.97
N SER A 656 10.81 -11.99 6.88
CA SER A 656 10.61 -10.54 6.76
C SER A 656 10.44 -9.91 8.12
N LEU A 657 11.39 -9.05 8.50
CA LEU A 657 11.36 -8.34 9.77
C LEU A 657 10.78 -6.94 9.58
N ASP A 658 9.46 -6.91 9.35
CA ASP A 658 8.71 -5.67 9.14
C ASP A 658 8.85 -4.75 10.35
N GLY A 659 9.30 -3.51 10.13
CA GLY A 659 9.55 -2.53 11.18
C GLY A 659 10.97 -2.50 11.73
N CYS A 660 11.85 -3.40 11.28
CA CYS A 660 13.28 -3.30 11.55
C CYS A 660 13.98 -2.39 10.55
N ARG A 661 14.66 -1.36 11.07
CA ARG A 661 15.48 -0.45 10.28
C ARG A 661 16.90 -0.31 10.80
N ASN A 662 17.40 -1.31 11.50
CA ASN A 662 18.79 -1.31 11.95
C ASN A 662 19.44 -2.68 11.76
N ALA A 663 20.71 -2.67 11.38
CA ALA A 663 21.44 -3.90 11.10
C ALA A 663 21.68 -4.75 12.36
N THR A 664 21.87 -4.12 13.52
CA THR A 664 22.14 -4.81 14.79
C THR A 664 21.00 -5.74 15.20
N GLN A 665 19.76 -5.25 15.18
CA GLN A 665 18.54 -5.98 15.52
C GLN A 665 18.22 -7.05 14.47
N ALA A 666 18.41 -6.74 13.18
CA ALA A 666 18.27 -7.72 12.10
C ALA A 666 19.29 -8.88 12.23
N THR A 667 20.55 -8.55 12.52
CA THR A 667 21.64 -9.53 12.70
C THR A 667 21.36 -10.39 13.91
N ASP A 668 21.06 -9.77 15.05
CA ASP A 668 20.67 -10.45 16.27
C ASP A 668 19.55 -11.46 15.94
N ARG A 669 18.44 -11.02 15.33
CA ARG A 669 17.33 -11.92 14.97
C ARG A 669 17.76 -13.06 14.03
N ALA A 670 18.55 -12.79 12.99
CA ALA A 670 19.01 -13.82 12.06
C ALA A 670 19.82 -14.92 12.77
N TRP A 671 20.74 -14.54 13.66
CA TRP A 671 21.56 -15.49 14.41
C TRP A 671 20.75 -16.35 15.38
N LEU A 672 19.75 -15.76 16.06
CA LEU A 672 18.86 -16.53 16.93
C LEU A 672 18.11 -17.62 16.15
N GLU A 673 17.55 -17.26 15.00
CA GLU A 673 16.78 -18.20 14.18
C GLU A 673 17.67 -19.29 13.57
N ALA A 674 18.89 -18.94 13.16
CA ALA A 674 19.85 -19.94 12.69
C ALA A 674 20.26 -20.92 13.80
N ARG A 675 20.45 -20.43 15.03
CA ARG A 675 20.75 -21.28 16.19
C ARG A 675 19.57 -22.15 16.61
N LYS A 676 18.33 -21.65 16.51
CA LYS A 676 17.14 -22.48 16.72
C LYS A 676 17.08 -23.64 15.74
N ILE A 677 17.34 -23.39 14.45
CA ILE A 677 17.42 -24.46 13.44
C ILE A 677 18.54 -25.45 13.80
N LEU A 678 19.69 -24.97 14.24
CA LEU A 678 20.82 -25.86 14.57
C LEU A 678 20.56 -26.73 15.81
N TYR A 679 20.00 -26.15 16.88
CA TYR A 679 19.94 -26.76 18.21
C TYR A 679 18.57 -27.33 18.61
N SER A 680 17.45 -26.94 17.98
CA SER A 680 16.11 -27.40 18.39
C SER A 680 15.61 -28.57 17.54
N ARG A 681 15.98 -29.81 17.88
CA ARG A 681 15.61 -31.04 17.14
C ARG A 681 14.60 -31.93 17.87
N LEU A 682 14.33 -31.65 19.13
CA LEU A 682 13.37 -32.37 19.96
C LEU A 682 12.11 -31.55 20.22
N THR A 683 10.98 -32.24 20.22
CA THR A 683 9.69 -31.66 20.60
C THR A 683 8.93 -32.65 21.46
N MET A 684 8.16 -32.14 22.42
CA MET A 684 7.39 -32.94 23.37
C MET A 684 5.95 -32.43 23.45
N THR A 685 5.00 -33.36 23.51
CA THR A 685 3.60 -33.08 23.86
C THR A 685 3.30 -33.83 25.14
N VAL A 686 2.78 -33.14 26.14
CA VAL A 686 2.45 -33.73 27.44
C VAL A 686 1.16 -33.13 27.97
N LYS A 687 0.28 -33.99 28.48
CA LYS A 687 -0.88 -33.60 29.27
C LYS A 687 -0.47 -33.54 30.75
N VAL A 688 -0.69 -32.41 31.41
CA VAL A 688 -0.32 -32.17 32.82
C VAL A 688 -1.52 -31.63 33.61
N LEU A 689 -1.49 -31.77 34.93
CA LEU A 689 -2.45 -31.11 35.81
C LEU A 689 -2.29 -29.57 35.74
N GLU A 690 -3.39 -28.83 35.72
CA GLU A 690 -3.42 -27.35 35.66
C GLU A 690 -3.13 -26.68 37.02
N GLU A 691 -2.44 -27.39 37.91
CA GLU A 691 -2.09 -26.88 39.25
C GLU A 691 -1.02 -25.77 39.18
N THR A 692 -0.26 -25.70 38.08
CA THR A 692 0.75 -24.68 37.82
C THR A 692 0.38 -24.01 36.51
N GLN A 693 -0.02 -22.73 36.57
CA GLN A 693 -0.38 -21.98 35.38
C GLN A 693 0.90 -21.71 34.58
N VAL A 694 0.96 -22.27 33.37
CA VAL A 694 2.12 -22.11 32.49
C VAL A 694 1.68 -21.31 31.27
N VAL A 695 2.41 -20.24 30.99
CA VAL A 695 2.12 -19.35 29.86
C VAL A 695 2.97 -19.77 28.66
N ARG A 696 2.44 -19.55 27.45
CA ARG A 696 3.21 -19.66 26.21
C ARG A 696 4.51 -18.85 26.33
N GLY A 697 5.60 -19.44 25.86
CA GLY A 697 6.92 -18.84 25.85
C GLY A 697 7.72 -18.95 27.14
N THR A 698 7.13 -19.43 28.24
CA THR A 698 7.88 -19.73 29.46
C THR A 698 8.79 -20.95 29.27
N VAL A 699 9.82 -21.05 30.10
CA VAL A 699 10.74 -22.19 30.13
C VAL A 699 10.39 -23.07 31.32
N VAL A 700 10.23 -24.37 31.08
CA VAL A 700 9.80 -25.34 32.09
C VAL A 700 10.75 -26.52 32.15
N GLN A 701 10.89 -27.12 33.33
CA GLN A 701 11.56 -28.40 33.51
C GLN A 701 10.52 -29.52 33.38
N CYS A 702 10.68 -30.40 32.40
CA CYS A 702 9.76 -31.52 32.20
C CYS A 702 10.51 -32.81 31.86
N PRO A 703 10.33 -33.89 32.64
CA PRO A 703 10.99 -35.16 32.38
C PRO A 703 10.41 -35.87 31.15
N ASP A 704 11.22 -36.70 30.51
CA ASP A 704 10.75 -37.73 29.60
C ASP A 704 10.13 -38.88 30.42
N MET A 705 8.86 -39.22 30.13
CA MET A 705 8.18 -40.33 30.80
C MET A 705 8.80 -41.71 30.49
N TYR A 706 9.54 -41.87 29.39
CA TYR A 706 10.20 -43.12 29.02
C TYR A 706 11.60 -43.32 29.63
N ASP A 707 12.25 -42.26 30.13
CA ASP A 707 13.66 -42.32 30.56
C ASP A 707 13.85 -42.58 32.06
N ASN A 708 14.29 -43.78 32.44
CA ASN A 708 14.48 -44.13 33.85
C ASN A 708 15.69 -43.46 34.54
N ALA A 709 16.59 -42.80 33.80
CA ALA A 709 17.67 -42.01 34.41
C ALA A 709 17.13 -40.76 35.13
N GLN A 710 15.95 -40.30 34.72
CA GLN A 710 15.26 -39.13 35.26
C GLN A 710 14.33 -39.55 36.41
N GLN A 711 14.83 -39.44 37.64
CA GLN A 711 14.16 -39.94 38.82
C GLN A 711 13.31 -38.84 39.45
N THR A 712 11.98 -38.96 39.30
CA THR A 712 11.03 -37.94 39.76
C THR A 712 10.06 -38.50 40.79
N GLY A 713 9.49 -37.63 41.60
CA GLY A 713 8.49 -37.99 42.60
C GLY A 713 8.10 -36.79 43.47
N TYR A 714 7.55 -37.08 44.65
CA TYR A 714 7.19 -36.05 45.62
C TYR A 714 7.86 -36.25 46.97
N ILE A 715 8.02 -35.15 47.70
CA ILE A 715 8.67 -35.12 49.01
C ILE A 715 7.65 -35.53 50.08
N THR A 716 8.03 -36.47 50.93
CA THR A 716 7.20 -37.03 52.01
C THR A 716 7.57 -36.50 53.39
N GLY A 717 8.71 -35.81 53.51
CA GLY A 717 9.12 -35.11 54.73
C GLY A 717 10.54 -34.53 54.62
N ARG A 718 10.85 -33.57 55.49
CA ARG A 718 12.18 -32.95 55.60
C ARG A 718 12.66 -32.99 57.05
N SER A 719 13.92 -33.34 57.26
CA SER A 719 14.62 -33.26 58.56
C SER A 719 16.01 -32.67 58.33
N GLY A 720 16.15 -31.36 58.57
CA GLY A 720 17.36 -30.60 58.18
C GLY A 720 17.59 -30.66 56.66
N ASP A 721 18.77 -31.13 56.28
CA ASP A 721 19.19 -31.32 54.87
C ASP A 721 18.78 -32.68 54.29
N VAL A 722 18.08 -33.51 55.05
CA VAL A 722 17.61 -34.83 54.61
C VAL A 722 16.16 -34.75 54.18
N PHE A 723 15.89 -35.09 52.92
CA PHE A 723 14.57 -35.11 52.32
C PHE A 723 14.13 -36.55 52.08
N SER A 724 12.94 -36.90 52.55
CA SER A 724 12.33 -38.22 52.33
C SER A 724 11.48 -38.19 51.06
N THR A 725 11.54 -39.23 50.24
CA THR A 725 10.92 -39.28 48.91
C THR A 725 9.85 -40.36 48.78
N SER A 726 8.94 -40.19 47.82
CA SER A 726 7.92 -41.18 47.49
C SER A 726 8.54 -42.46 46.91
N GLU A 727 9.53 -42.31 46.04
CA GLU A 727 10.20 -43.40 45.32
C GLU A 727 11.63 -43.65 45.80
N ARG A 728 12.17 -44.82 45.44
CA ARG A 728 13.59 -45.15 45.70
C ARG A 728 14.48 -44.39 44.73
N ILE A 729 15.60 -43.87 45.22
CA ILE A 729 16.60 -43.17 44.41
C ILE A 729 17.79 -44.08 44.19
N ASP A 730 18.14 -44.30 42.94
CA ASP A 730 19.37 -44.94 42.51
C ASP A 730 20.45 -43.88 42.30
N PHE A 731 21.57 -43.98 43.01
CA PHE A 731 22.73 -43.09 42.86
C PHE A 731 23.84 -43.71 41.99
N SER A 732 23.59 -44.85 41.34
CA SER A 732 24.58 -45.57 40.52
C SER A 732 25.01 -44.84 39.24
N LEU A 733 24.22 -43.87 38.78
CA LEU A 733 24.43 -43.15 37.52
C LEU A 733 25.49 -42.04 37.59
N GLY A 734 26.07 -41.77 38.77
CA GLY A 734 27.13 -40.77 38.97
C GLY A 734 26.71 -39.63 39.90
N ASP A 735 27.34 -38.46 39.71
CA ASP A 735 27.04 -37.26 40.50
C ASP A 735 25.64 -36.74 40.18
N MET A 736 24.78 -36.74 41.19
CA MET A 736 23.37 -36.37 41.05
C MET A 736 23.07 -34.97 41.59
N TRP A 737 22.13 -34.33 40.93
CA TRP A 737 21.58 -33.04 41.29
C TRP A 737 20.07 -33.16 41.45
N VAL A 738 19.51 -32.40 42.39
CA VAL A 738 18.09 -32.35 42.68
C VAL A 738 17.54 -30.97 42.41
N VAL A 739 16.42 -30.92 41.69
CA VAL A 739 15.55 -29.76 41.58
C VAL A 739 14.30 -30.00 42.43
N MET A 740 13.88 -28.99 43.18
CA MET A 740 12.71 -29.08 44.06
C MET A 740 11.75 -27.91 43.87
N THR A 741 10.48 -28.14 44.15
CA THR A 741 9.45 -27.09 44.19
C THR A 741 9.09 -26.71 45.63
N ASP A 742 8.69 -25.46 45.86
CA ASP A 742 8.11 -25.04 47.15
C ASP A 742 6.65 -25.47 47.33
N SER A 743 5.99 -24.94 48.36
CA SER A 743 4.57 -25.11 48.66
C SER A 743 3.62 -24.47 47.63
N LEU A 744 4.12 -23.53 46.81
CA LEU A 744 3.37 -22.91 45.72
C LEU A 744 3.62 -23.60 44.37
N GLY A 745 4.55 -24.56 44.32
CA GLY A 745 4.90 -25.28 43.10
C GLY A 745 6.00 -24.60 42.27
N ASN A 746 6.56 -23.48 42.73
CA ASN A 746 7.61 -22.75 42.03
C ASN A 746 8.96 -23.45 42.12
N TYR A 747 9.79 -23.29 41.09
CA TYR A 747 11.19 -23.72 41.13
C TYR A 747 11.95 -23.03 42.27
N ARG A 748 12.66 -23.81 43.10
CA ARG A 748 13.44 -23.26 44.22
C ARG A 748 14.95 -23.27 44.03
N GLY A 749 15.46 -24.17 43.21
CA GLY A 749 16.89 -24.28 43.01
C GLY A 749 17.32 -25.68 42.60
N ARG A 750 18.62 -25.78 42.33
CA ARG A 750 19.33 -26.99 41.98
C ARG A 750 20.45 -27.22 42.97
N TRP A 751 20.43 -28.36 43.65
CA TRP A 751 21.42 -28.71 44.66
C TRP A 751 22.03 -30.07 44.38
N ARG A 752 23.27 -30.29 44.81
CA ARG A 752 23.89 -31.61 44.70
C ARG A 752 23.23 -32.56 45.71
N ALA A 753 22.86 -33.75 45.25
CA ALA A 753 22.18 -34.76 46.04
C ALA A 753 23.13 -35.89 46.42
N TYR A 754 23.10 -36.29 47.70
CA TYR A 754 23.92 -37.37 48.25
C TYR A 754 23.03 -38.52 48.78
N PRO A 755 23.49 -39.78 48.68
CA PRO A 755 22.77 -40.92 49.23
C PRO A 755 22.78 -40.91 50.77
N VAL A 756 21.64 -41.26 51.37
CA VAL A 756 21.54 -41.42 52.83
C VAL A 756 21.72 -42.89 53.20
N SER A 757 22.75 -43.20 53.99
CA SER A 757 23.05 -44.58 54.40
C SER A 757 21.84 -45.26 55.05
N GLY A 758 21.49 -46.45 54.55
CA GLY A 758 20.36 -47.25 55.04
C GLY A 758 18.96 -46.73 54.69
N LYS A 759 18.83 -45.61 53.97
CA LYS A 759 17.53 -45.02 53.59
C LYS A 759 17.45 -44.80 52.07
N PRO A 760 17.02 -45.82 51.28
CA PRO A 760 16.98 -45.71 49.82
C PRO A 760 15.87 -44.80 49.28
N LYS A 761 14.94 -44.33 50.14
CA LYS A 761 13.89 -43.34 49.82
C LYS A 761 14.20 -41.98 50.46
N ALA A 762 15.47 -41.59 50.47
CA ALA A 762 15.89 -40.30 50.99
C ALA A 762 17.19 -39.85 50.30
N PHE A 763 17.34 -38.52 50.19
CA PHE A 763 18.57 -37.89 49.76
C PHE A 763 18.97 -36.78 50.74
N GLN A 764 20.25 -36.44 50.76
CA GLN A 764 20.78 -35.29 51.48
C GLN A 764 21.18 -34.21 50.48
N ALA A 765 20.68 -32.98 50.69
CA ALA A 765 21.04 -31.81 49.89
C ALA A 765 21.09 -30.57 50.79
N ALA A 766 22.15 -29.77 50.68
CA ALA A 766 22.30 -28.51 51.41
C ALA A 766 21.44 -27.42 50.75
N ALA A 767 20.13 -27.55 50.87
CA ALA A 767 19.15 -26.65 50.27
C ALA A 767 18.69 -25.58 51.26
N ASP A 768 18.41 -24.38 50.75
CA ASP A 768 17.92 -23.28 51.57
C ASP A 768 16.60 -23.62 52.28
N THR A 769 16.23 -22.80 53.27
CA THR A 769 14.96 -23.00 53.97
C THR A 769 13.82 -22.45 53.10
N PHE A 770 12.85 -23.30 52.79
CA PHE A 770 11.62 -22.94 52.08
C PHE A 770 10.49 -23.88 52.49
N ASP A 771 9.26 -23.41 52.34
CA ASP A 771 8.07 -24.16 52.73
C ASP A 771 7.80 -25.29 51.73
N LEU A 772 7.47 -26.47 52.27
CA LEU A 772 7.15 -27.67 51.50
C LEU A 772 5.72 -28.08 51.79
N ASN A 773 4.98 -28.43 50.74
CA ASN A 773 3.73 -29.15 50.89
C ASN A 773 4.02 -30.64 51.05
N ILE A 774 3.65 -31.20 52.19
CA ILE A 774 3.73 -32.64 52.45
C ILE A 774 2.32 -33.22 52.40
N TYR A 775 2.12 -34.19 51.52
CA TYR A 775 0.81 -34.82 51.32
C TYR A 775 0.30 -35.48 52.61
N ASP A 776 -0.85 -35.02 53.12
CA ASP A 776 -1.43 -35.46 54.40
C ASP A 776 -2.78 -36.19 54.24
N ARG A 777 -3.25 -36.40 53.00
CA ARG A 777 -4.54 -37.02 52.63
C ARG A 777 -5.78 -36.27 53.13
N LYS A 778 -5.64 -35.08 53.71
CA LYS A 778 -6.76 -34.29 54.27
C LYS A 778 -6.79 -32.86 53.75
N ASN A 779 -5.75 -32.08 54.05
CA ASN A 779 -5.70 -30.64 53.78
C ASN A 779 -4.69 -30.29 52.68
N VAL A 780 -3.66 -31.12 52.49
CA VAL A 780 -2.62 -30.94 51.48
C VAL A 780 -2.72 -32.08 50.48
N GLN A 781 -3.33 -31.80 49.33
CA GLN A 781 -3.48 -32.77 48.24
C GLN A 781 -2.32 -32.74 47.25
N ASN A 782 -1.66 -31.58 47.09
CA ASN A 782 -0.59 -31.40 46.13
C ASN A 782 0.78 -31.24 46.82
N PRO A 783 1.61 -32.30 46.86
CA PRO A 783 2.90 -32.25 47.52
C PRO A 783 3.99 -31.57 46.68
N SER A 784 4.98 -31.00 47.36
CA SER A 784 6.20 -30.50 46.73
C SER A 784 6.96 -31.64 46.03
N ARG A 785 7.50 -31.33 44.86
CA ARG A 785 8.05 -32.31 43.92
C ARG A 785 9.57 -32.30 43.94
N TYR A 786 10.18 -33.40 43.54
CA TYR A 786 11.60 -33.47 43.28
C TYR A 786 11.89 -34.09 41.91
N PHE A 787 12.98 -33.64 41.31
CA PHE A 787 13.57 -34.21 40.10
C PHE A 787 15.05 -34.43 40.37
N ILE A 788 15.51 -35.68 40.34
CA ILE A 788 16.92 -36.06 40.50
C ILE A 788 17.44 -36.70 39.22
N ALA A 789 18.55 -36.17 38.70
CA ALA A 789 19.32 -36.78 37.62
C ALA A 789 20.77 -36.27 37.63
N THR A 790 21.59 -36.75 36.69
CA THR A 790 22.93 -36.20 36.45
C THR A 790 22.84 -34.77 35.91
N ASP A 791 23.97 -34.05 35.92
CA ASP A 791 23.99 -32.66 35.48
C ASP A 791 23.52 -32.47 34.02
N SER A 792 23.99 -33.37 33.15
CA SER A 792 23.64 -33.40 31.74
C SER A 792 22.17 -33.70 31.49
N GLU A 793 21.56 -34.61 32.26
CA GLU A 793 20.17 -34.99 32.04
C GLU A 793 19.15 -34.01 32.61
N LEU A 794 19.52 -33.25 33.63
CA LEU A 794 18.71 -32.10 34.01
C LEU A 794 18.72 -31.03 32.93
N ASN A 795 19.85 -30.82 32.24
CA ASN A 795 19.90 -29.81 31.18
C ASN A 795 19.15 -30.25 29.91
N SER A 796 19.05 -31.56 29.63
CA SER A 796 18.30 -32.12 28.49
C SER A 796 16.78 -32.11 28.70
N THR A 797 16.32 -31.79 29.90
CA THR A 797 14.89 -31.81 30.29
C THR A 797 14.31 -30.42 30.53
N ILE A 798 15.00 -29.39 30.04
CA ILE A 798 14.50 -28.01 29.97
C ILE A 798 13.86 -27.79 28.61
N TRP A 799 12.64 -27.24 28.63
CA TRP A 799 11.83 -27.03 27.43
C TRP A 799 11.25 -25.63 27.39
N ARG A 800 11.03 -25.09 26.20
CA ARG A 800 10.24 -23.87 26.01
C ARG A 800 8.81 -24.24 25.63
N VAL A 801 7.84 -23.54 26.21
CA VAL A 801 6.42 -23.79 25.98
C VAL A 801 5.98 -23.11 24.69
N ASP A 802 5.67 -23.88 23.65
CA ASP A 802 5.16 -23.35 22.38
C ASP A 802 3.65 -23.09 22.44
N SER A 803 2.91 -23.97 23.13
CA SER A 803 1.49 -23.75 23.43
C SER A 803 1.07 -24.42 24.75
N ALA A 804 0.12 -23.79 25.43
CA ALA A 804 -0.56 -24.32 26.61
C ALA A 804 -2.06 -24.26 26.35
N LYS A 805 -2.71 -25.41 26.27
CA LYS A 805 -4.14 -25.53 25.98
C LYS A 805 -4.89 -26.13 27.18
N PRO A 806 -5.82 -25.41 27.81
CA PRO A 806 -6.67 -25.98 28.85
C PRO A 806 -7.68 -26.98 28.25
N ASN A 807 -7.90 -28.10 28.95
CA ASN A 807 -8.79 -29.18 28.49
C ASN A 807 -10.17 -29.13 29.15
N GLY A 808 -10.38 -28.27 30.14
CA GLY A 808 -11.66 -28.11 30.86
C GLY A 808 -11.94 -29.16 31.94
N ASP A 809 -10.94 -30.00 32.26
CA ASP A 809 -10.98 -31.09 33.26
C ASP A 809 -9.85 -30.95 34.30
N ASP A 810 -9.50 -29.71 34.69
CA ASP A 810 -8.35 -29.35 35.55
C ASP A 810 -6.99 -29.85 35.01
N THR A 811 -6.92 -30.11 33.71
CA THR A 811 -5.69 -30.44 32.99
C THR A 811 -5.43 -29.49 31.84
N GLN A 812 -4.15 -29.38 31.48
CA GLN A 812 -3.69 -28.64 30.31
C GLN A 812 -2.78 -29.52 29.46
N THR A 813 -2.87 -29.41 28.13
CA THR A 813 -1.95 -30.04 27.20
C THR A 813 -0.91 -29.01 26.77
N LEU A 814 0.37 -29.33 27.01
CA LEU A 814 1.52 -28.51 26.65
C LEU A 814 2.18 -29.06 25.39
N SER A 815 2.50 -28.16 24.46
CA SER A 815 3.45 -28.44 23.37
C SER A 815 4.76 -27.74 23.69
N LEU A 816 5.85 -28.49 23.66
CA LEU A 816 7.15 -28.10 24.17
C LEU A 816 8.21 -28.26 23.09
N THR A 817 9.11 -27.29 23.01
CA THR A 817 10.26 -27.27 22.11
C THR A 817 11.56 -27.32 22.90
N GLU A 818 12.58 -27.93 22.33
CA GLU A 818 13.90 -28.04 22.95
C GLU A 818 14.45 -26.65 23.29
N TYR A 819 14.86 -26.48 24.55
CA TYR A 819 15.52 -25.28 25.01
C TYR A 819 16.98 -25.58 25.31
N SER A 820 17.88 -24.71 24.85
CA SER A 820 19.30 -24.76 25.19
C SER A 820 19.83 -23.35 25.32
N ASP A 821 20.69 -23.13 26.31
CA ASP A 821 21.42 -21.86 26.47
C ASP A 821 22.22 -21.51 25.21
N SER A 822 22.68 -22.51 24.44
CA SER A 822 23.41 -22.32 23.18
C SER A 822 22.60 -21.59 22.10
N ILE A 823 21.27 -21.59 22.20
CA ILE A 823 20.40 -20.85 21.28
C ILE A 823 20.59 -19.34 21.45
N TYR A 824 20.91 -18.88 22.66
CA TYR A 824 20.93 -17.47 23.05
C TYR A 824 22.34 -16.90 23.29
N GLN A 825 23.40 -17.62 22.88
CA GLN A 825 24.80 -17.26 23.15
C GLN A 825 25.33 -16.03 22.42
#